data_AF-A0A6P7F3R6-F1
#
_entry.id   AF-A0A6P7F3R6-F1
#
_cell.length_a   1.000
_cell.length_b   1.000
_cell.length_c   1.000
_cell.angle_alpha   90.00
_cell.angle_beta   90.00
_cell.angle_gamma   90.00
#
_symmetry.space_group_name_H-M   'P 1'
#
loop_
_entity.id
_entity.type
_entity.pdbx_description
1 polymer ?
#
loop_
_entity_poly.entity_id
_entity_poly.type
_entity_poly.pdbx_seq_one_letter_code
_entity_poly.pdbx_strand_id
1 'polypeptide(L)'
;MYGRYSKQLGELAKLEGLKAAERKRLKEEKARKSELRGYQGKVAKCISFLWKHTFAKLGEDWVFLALLGFIMALLSFLMDRGIAICNNARLWLFRDLTMHPAAQYAAWISLPVCLILFSTGFVQLVAPQSIGSGIPEMKTILRGVTLKEYLTFRTLVAKAIGLTATLGSGMPLGKEGPFVHIASITATLLSKLVTGFQGIYENENRTSEMLAAACAVGVASCFAAPVGGVLFSIEVTTTYFAVRNYWRGFFAAVCGATTFRLLAVWFQRADTVSAVFKTNFYMDFPFDPQELFVFALMGAVCGLGGAFYVWMHRQYVLFMRNSKIINNFLKRSRFLYPAIVSLLVSTATFPLGTGQFMAGDLTTHGQVASLFSNFTWTNHNVSVDQDEVIGHWRTPWTGVYVSLTCYVLFTFFFSIICSTVPVPSGSFIPVFKIGAALGRIVGELMHYWFPTGMRYGGKIAEIVPGGYATVGAAAFSGAVTHTISVSVIVFEMTGQITHIIPIMIAVLISNAIASLLFPSIYDSIILIKKLPYLPDLLPSSSGMYNVYVENFMVRDVKYIFYGMSYQQLKVVLKENRQRKSFPLVDNPENMVLLGSIQRMPLIQIIEKHIGKERRLQVAAIRQREAKEKAIEETQKLTEERNRRRPSRFQVVPAPDLLQRQTSESQLDQPTYNPVFGTQPKKSILKKTNSFTLKGFTPFVSTSPGSTPYTTVTGAESRIRNAFEAIFRKSTQLQDVANDTNGDVQTVPPSPAASKKVQLPIERVCDMSPEEQIKWEEEQMQLPVDFGSCQVDPAPFQLVERTSLLKVHSLFSLVGVNHAYVTAIGKLVGVVGLNELRKAIEDANSGNNPSSQEESAGNVSSEKISNGGIRDSLENVRSVGIKDSLENIRIGGIKDSLENLRENIKDSRV
;
A
#
# COMPACT_ATOMS: atom_id res chain seq x y z
N MET A 1 59.48 16.55 24.10
CA MET A 1 58.69 16.54 22.84
C MET A 1 57.29 15.96 22.98
N TYR A 2 57.11 14.75 23.55
CA TYR A 2 55.83 14.01 23.64
C TYR A 2 54.55 14.84 23.84
N GLY A 3 54.49 15.74 24.83
CA GLY A 3 53.27 16.48 25.20
C GLY A 3 52.72 17.48 24.16
N ARG A 4 53.48 17.88 23.12
CA ARG A 4 52.92 18.67 22.00
C ARG A 4 52.26 17.78 20.95
N TYR A 5 52.85 16.63 20.66
CA TYR A 5 52.32 15.69 19.66
C TYR A 5 50.98 15.08 20.08
N SER A 6 50.79 14.74 21.36
CA SER A 6 49.51 14.19 21.83
C SER A 6 48.35 15.17 21.70
N LYS A 7 48.55 16.48 21.98
CA LYS A 7 47.53 17.51 21.72
C LYS A 7 47.22 17.63 20.22
N GLN A 8 48.24 17.69 19.37
CA GLN A 8 48.05 17.80 17.91
C GLN A 8 47.34 16.57 17.31
N LEU A 9 47.65 15.36 17.77
CA LEU A 9 46.90 14.15 17.40
C LEU A 9 45.45 14.19 17.89
N GLY A 10 45.20 14.68 19.11
CA GLY A 10 43.84 14.85 19.63
C GLY A 10 43.00 15.85 18.82
N GLU A 11 43.60 16.99 18.44
CA GLU A 11 42.96 18.00 17.59
C GLU A 11 42.73 17.49 16.16
N LEU A 12 43.68 16.75 15.59
CA LEU A 12 43.58 16.16 14.25
C LEU A 12 42.50 15.06 14.21
N ALA A 13 42.46 14.18 15.22
CA ALA A 13 41.41 13.17 15.37
C ALA A 13 40.02 13.81 15.60
N LYS A 14 39.93 14.92 16.36
CA LYS A 14 38.68 15.70 16.52
C LYS A 14 38.23 16.31 15.17
N LEU A 15 39.17 16.81 14.36
CA LEU A 15 38.91 17.29 13.01
C LEU A 15 38.49 16.19 12.02
N GLU A 16 39.06 14.99 12.11
CA GLU A 16 38.61 13.85 11.30
C GLU A 16 37.25 13.32 11.73
N GLY A 17 36.96 13.26 13.03
CA GLY A 17 35.64 12.93 13.56
C GLY A 17 34.55 13.89 13.05
N LEU A 18 34.83 15.20 13.05
CA LEU A 18 33.95 16.22 12.47
C LEU A 18 33.75 16.01 10.96
N LYS A 19 34.83 15.79 10.19
CA LYS A 19 34.73 15.49 8.74
C LYS A 19 33.97 14.20 8.45
N ALA A 20 34.10 13.17 9.29
CA ALA A 20 33.38 11.91 9.15
C ALA A 20 31.88 12.08 9.43
N ALA A 21 31.52 12.82 10.48
CA ALA A 21 30.14 13.19 10.79
C ALA A 21 29.52 14.05 9.68
N GLU A 22 30.25 15.03 9.14
CA GLU A 22 29.79 15.86 8.03
C GLU A 22 29.61 15.03 6.75
N ARG A 23 30.56 14.15 6.39
CA ARG A 23 30.42 13.22 5.26
C ARG A 23 29.20 12.32 5.40
N LYS A 24 28.92 11.81 6.62
CA LYS A 24 27.72 11.00 6.89
C LYS A 24 26.44 11.83 6.71
N ARG A 25 26.36 13.02 7.32
CA ARG A 25 25.25 13.97 7.19
C ARG A 25 25.01 14.40 5.74
N LEU A 26 26.07 14.61 4.94
CA LEU A 26 25.98 14.89 3.50
C LEU A 26 25.49 13.68 2.69
N LYS A 27 25.84 12.45 3.09
CA LYS A 27 25.34 11.22 2.46
C LYS A 27 23.85 11.03 2.73
N GLU A 28 23.40 11.33 3.95
CA GLU A 28 21.99 11.35 4.36
C GLU A 28 21.21 12.51 3.67
N GLU A 29 21.79 13.72 3.58
CA GLU A 29 21.20 14.87 2.87
C GLU A 29 21.06 14.58 1.37
N LYS A 30 22.05 13.91 0.75
CA LYS A 30 22.04 13.50 -0.65
C LYS A 30 21.04 12.36 -0.91
N ALA A 31 20.90 11.40 0.02
CA ALA A 31 19.85 10.39 -0.03
C ALA A 31 18.46 11.04 0.01
N ARG A 32 18.19 11.90 1.00
CA ARG A 32 16.93 12.63 1.15
C ARG A 32 16.60 13.51 -0.07
N LYS A 33 17.61 14.17 -0.65
CA LYS A 33 17.46 14.92 -1.91
C LYS A 33 17.27 14.04 -3.15
N SER A 34 17.70 12.78 -3.13
CA SER A 34 17.39 11.80 -4.20
C SER A 34 16.00 11.15 -4.04
N GLU A 35 15.47 11.06 -2.82
CA GLU A 35 14.07 10.69 -2.57
C GLU A 35 13.13 11.81 -3.05
N LEU A 36 13.48 13.08 -2.78
CA LEU A 36 12.69 14.25 -3.19
C LEU A 36 12.82 14.60 -4.69
N ARG A 37 13.93 14.23 -5.36
CA ARG A 37 14.09 14.39 -6.82
C ARG A 37 14.02 13.05 -7.52
N GLY A 38 12.80 12.63 -7.86
CA GLY A 38 12.56 11.54 -8.82
C GLY A 38 13.39 11.72 -10.09
N TYR A 39 14.16 10.69 -10.46
CA TYR A 39 15.20 10.78 -11.49
C TYR A 39 14.61 10.83 -12.91
N GLN A 40 14.26 12.04 -13.38
CA GLN A 40 13.70 12.24 -14.72
C GLN A 40 14.77 12.11 -15.82
N GLY A 41 15.02 10.86 -16.26
CA GLY A 41 15.80 10.55 -17.46
C GLY A 41 15.17 11.11 -18.76
N LYS A 42 15.93 11.07 -19.87
CA LYS A 42 15.48 11.63 -21.16
C LYS A 42 14.14 11.04 -21.63
N VAL A 43 13.95 9.73 -21.51
CA VAL A 43 12.69 9.02 -21.85
C VAL A 43 11.52 9.52 -21.01
N ALA A 44 11.72 9.73 -19.70
CA ALA A 44 10.70 10.26 -18.79
C ALA A 44 10.24 11.67 -19.20
N LYS A 45 11.13 12.50 -19.76
CA LYS A 45 10.77 13.82 -20.30
C LYS A 45 9.95 13.73 -21.59
N CYS A 46 10.29 12.82 -22.51
CA CYS A 46 9.47 12.59 -23.70
C CYS A 46 8.06 12.08 -23.34
N ILE A 47 7.95 11.12 -22.42
CA ILE A 47 6.65 10.63 -21.92
C ILE A 47 5.87 11.76 -21.26
N SER A 48 6.49 12.54 -20.37
CA SER A 48 5.81 13.68 -19.70
C SER A 48 5.35 14.76 -20.68
N PHE A 49 6.11 15.02 -21.75
CA PHE A 49 5.72 15.95 -22.82
C PHE A 49 4.50 15.44 -23.59
N LEU A 50 4.53 14.17 -24.02
CA LEU A 50 3.41 13.52 -24.72
C LEU A 50 2.14 13.50 -23.84
N TRP A 51 2.30 13.18 -22.54
CA TRP A 51 1.21 13.11 -21.57
C TRP A 51 0.51 14.46 -21.39
N LYS A 52 1.29 15.53 -21.26
CA LYS A 52 0.78 16.90 -21.13
C LYS A 52 0.13 17.43 -22.41
N HIS A 53 0.61 17.04 -23.59
CA HIS A 53 0.05 17.52 -24.85
C HIS A 53 -1.21 16.78 -25.30
N THR A 54 -1.32 15.48 -25.01
CA THR A 54 -2.39 14.62 -25.54
C THR A 54 -3.43 14.24 -24.48
N PHE A 55 -2.99 13.79 -23.29
CA PHE A 55 -3.89 13.15 -22.31
C PHE A 55 -4.51 14.13 -21.30
N ALA A 56 -3.84 15.24 -20.98
CA ALA A 56 -4.37 16.27 -20.08
C ALA A 56 -5.73 16.87 -20.53
N LYS A 57 -6.06 16.82 -21.83
CA LYS A 57 -7.37 17.27 -22.36
C LYS A 57 -8.52 16.27 -22.19
N LEU A 58 -8.24 15.00 -21.88
CA LEU A 58 -9.23 13.91 -21.84
C LEU A 58 -9.68 13.53 -20.42
N GLY A 59 -9.21 14.26 -19.40
CA GLY A 59 -9.42 13.92 -18.00
C GLY A 59 -8.47 12.80 -17.57
N GLU A 60 -7.46 13.18 -16.80
CA GLU A 60 -6.30 12.32 -16.46
C GLU A 60 -6.72 11.00 -15.76
N ASP A 61 -7.83 11.03 -15.00
CA ASP A 61 -8.43 9.84 -14.36
C ASP A 61 -9.00 8.83 -15.36
N TRP A 62 -9.71 9.28 -16.41
CA TRP A 62 -10.34 8.36 -17.38
C TRP A 62 -9.28 7.65 -18.22
N VAL A 63 -8.22 8.36 -18.59
CA VAL A 63 -7.04 7.77 -19.28
C VAL A 63 -6.37 6.72 -18.39
N PHE A 64 -6.16 7.03 -17.11
CA PHE A 64 -5.61 6.09 -16.12
C PHE A 64 -6.49 4.82 -15.98
N LEU A 65 -7.81 4.99 -15.91
CA LEU A 65 -8.78 3.90 -15.76
C LEU A 65 -8.86 2.99 -17.00
N ALA A 66 -8.84 3.57 -18.21
CA ALA A 66 -8.76 2.80 -19.44
C ALA A 66 -7.45 1.98 -19.50
N LEU A 67 -6.31 2.63 -19.23
CA LEU A 67 -4.99 1.99 -19.22
C LEU A 67 -4.90 0.85 -18.19
N LEU A 68 -5.49 1.03 -17.01
CA LEU A 68 -5.63 -0.04 -16.01
C LEU A 68 -6.43 -1.22 -16.57
N GLY A 69 -7.58 -0.97 -17.22
CA GLY A 69 -8.38 -2.00 -17.88
C GLY A 69 -7.60 -2.79 -18.94
N PHE A 70 -6.89 -2.12 -19.83
CA PHE A 70 -6.05 -2.75 -20.85
C PHE A 70 -4.94 -3.63 -20.26
N ILE A 71 -4.23 -3.13 -19.23
CA ILE A 71 -3.16 -3.89 -18.56
C ILE A 71 -3.73 -5.13 -17.86
N MET A 72 -4.87 -5.01 -17.17
CA MET A 72 -5.48 -6.12 -16.45
C MET A 72 -6.05 -7.19 -17.40
N ALA A 73 -6.62 -6.80 -18.54
CA ALA A 73 -7.04 -7.74 -19.58
C ALA A 73 -5.86 -8.57 -20.12
N LEU A 74 -4.73 -7.92 -20.43
CA LEU A 74 -3.51 -8.59 -20.89
C LEU A 74 -2.94 -9.53 -19.81
N LEU A 75 -2.95 -9.12 -18.54
CA LEU A 75 -2.51 -9.97 -17.43
C LEU A 75 -3.40 -11.20 -17.25
N SER A 76 -4.74 -11.09 -17.33
CA SER A 76 -5.60 -12.28 -17.27
C SER A 76 -5.32 -13.19 -18.46
N PHE A 77 -5.29 -12.64 -19.67
CA PHE A 77 -5.06 -13.44 -20.89
C PHE A 77 -3.75 -14.24 -20.83
N LEU A 78 -2.65 -13.63 -20.38
CA LEU A 78 -1.36 -14.30 -20.23
C LEU A 78 -1.38 -15.37 -19.12
N MET A 79 -2.06 -15.11 -18.00
CA MET A 79 -2.20 -16.09 -16.90
C MET A 79 -3.08 -17.27 -17.31
N ASP A 80 -4.24 -17.01 -17.91
CA ASP A 80 -5.17 -18.03 -18.40
C ASP A 80 -4.52 -18.90 -19.49
N ARG A 81 -3.73 -18.29 -20.40
CA ARG A 81 -2.94 -19.03 -21.40
C ARG A 81 -1.87 -19.92 -20.75
N GLY A 82 -1.19 -19.44 -19.71
CA GLY A 82 -0.22 -20.24 -18.93
C GLY A 82 -0.87 -21.42 -18.20
N ILE A 83 -2.01 -21.18 -17.54
CA ILE A 83 -2.81 -22.21 -16.86
C ILE A 83 -3.28 -23.29 -17.84
N ALA A 84 -3.73 -22.89 -19.04
CA ALA A 84 -4.12 -23.82 -20.09
C ALA A 84 -2.94 -24.66 -20.61
N ILE A 85 -1.74 -24.08 -20.76
CA ILE A 85 -0.54 -24.83 -21.17
C ILE A 85 -0.17 -25.88 -20.11
N CYS A 86 -0.16 -25.53 -18.82
CA CYS A 86 0.16 -26.48 -17.75
C CYS A 86 -0.85 -27.63 -17.64
N ASN A 87 -2.16 -27.33 -17.69
CA ASN A 87 -3.20 -28.36 -17.62
C ASN A 87 -3.21 -29.25 -18.88
N ASN A 88 -3.01 -28.68 -20.08
CA ASN A 88 -2.92 -29.48 -21.31
C ASN A 88 -1.65 -30.35 -21.33
N ALA A 89 -0.52 -29.88 -20.80
CA ALA A 89 0.69 -30.69 -20.65
C ALA A 89 0.49 -31.89 -19.70
N ARG A 90 -0.25 -31.70 -18.60
CA ARG A 90 -0.65 -32.78 -17.67
C ARG A 90 -1.51 -33.84 -18.37
N LEU A 91 -2.53 -33.40 -19.13
CA LEU A 91 -3.43 -34.30 -19.87
C LEU A 91 -2.72 -35.02 -21.01
N TRP A 92 -1.82 -34.34 -21.73
CA TRP A 92 -0.99 -34.94 -22.77
C TRP A 92 -0.08 -36.02 -22.20
N LEU A 93 0.68 -35.73 -21.14
CA LEU A 93 1.60 -36.68 -20.50
C LEU A 93 0.88 -37.92 -19.95
N PHE A 94 -0.37 -37.76 -19.46
CA PHE A 94 -1.21 -38.88 -19.03
C PHE A 94 -1.70 -39.76 -20.20
N ARG A 95 -2.02 -39.15 -21.35
CA ARG A 95 -2.49 -39.84 -22.56
C ARG A 95 -1.36 -40.52 -23.36
N ASP A 96 -0.14 -39.99 -23.28
CA ASP A 96 1.04 -40.55 -23.96
C ASP A 96 1.54 -41.83 -23.28
N LEU A 97 1.61 -41.85 -21.94
CA LEU A 97 2.17 -42.95 -21.13
C LEU A 97 1.23 -44.17 -20.94
N THR A 98 0.27 -44.39 -21.85
CA THR A 98 -0.82 -45.39 -21.71
C THR A 98 -0.37 -46.84 -21.50
N MET A 99 0.85 -47.21 -21.91
CA MET A 99 1.36 -48.58 -21.80
C MET A 99 1.53 -49.09 -20.35
N HIS A 100 1.68 -48.19 -19.36
CA HIS A 100 2.01 -48.56 -17.98
C HIS A 100 1.22 -47.72 -16.95
N PRO A 101 0.19 -48.27 -16.29
CA PRO A 101 -0.65 -47.53 -15.32
C PRO A 101 0.14 -46.90 -14.15
N ALA A 102 1.22 -47.54 -13.70
CA ALA A 102 2.11 -46.99 -12.68
C ALA A 102 2.88 -45.74 -13.17
N ALA A 103 3.25 -45.71 -14.45
CA ALA A 103 3.90 -44.55 -15.07
C ALA A 103 2.89 -43.40 -15.29
N GLN A 104 1.66 -43.71 -15.70
CA GLN A 104 0.57 -42.73 -15.76
C GLN A 104 0.27 -42.10 -14.38
N TYR A 105 0.25 -42.91 -13.32
CA TYR A 105 0.06 -42.43 -11.94
C TYR A 105 1.21 -41.52 -11.49
N ALA A 106 2.46 -41.91 -11.77
CA ALA A 106 3.63 -41.07 -11.48
C ALA A 106 3.61 -39.75 -12.27
N ALA A 107 3.25 -39.78 -13.56
CA ALA A 107 3.08 -38.59 -14.40
C ALA A 107 1.96 -37.67 -13.88
N TRP A 108 0.83 -38.25 -13.47
CA TRP A 108 -0.33 -37.52 -13.00
C TRP A 108 -0.10 -36.74 -11.69
N ILE A 109 0.75 -37.27 -10.80
CA ILE A 109 1.05 -36.68 -9.48
C ILE A 109 2.28 -35.76 -9.54
N SER A 110 3.32 -36.12 -10.29
CA SER A 110 4.58 -35.38 -10.31
C SER A 110 4.40 -33.93 -10.76
N LEU A 111 3.69 -33.68 -11.86
CA LEU A 111 3.49 -32.32 -12.38
C LEU A 111 2.72 -31.41 -11.39
N PRO A 112 1.55 -31.77 -10.84
CA PRO A 112 0.87 -30.96 -9.82
C PRO A 112 1.71 -30.71 -8.56
N VAL A 113 2.37 -31.75 -8.01
CA VAL A 113 3.20 -31.63 -6.81
C VAL A 113 4.38 -30.69 -7.05
N CYS A 114 5.07 -30.81 -8.19
CA CYS A 114 6.15 -29.91 -8.57
C CYS A 114 5.67 -28.47 -8.74
N LEU A 115 4.54 -28.21 -9.40
CA LEU A 115 3.99 -26.86 -9.57
C LEU A 115 3.57 -26.21 -8.23
N ILE A 116 2.99 -26.98 -7.31
CA ILE A 116 2.57 -26.49 -5.99
C ILE A 116 3.77 -26.24 -5.07
N LEU A 117 4.80 -27.10 -5.11
CA LEU A 117 6.06 -26.86 -4.41
C LEU A 117 6.81 -25.64 -4.96
N PHE A 118 6.84 -25.48 -6.28
CA PHE A 118 7.39 -24.29 -6.94
C PHE A 118 6.65 -23.01 -6.54
N SER A 119 5.31 -23.00 -6.64
CA SER A 119 4.46 -21.88 -6.19
C SER A 119 4.73 -21.50 -4.74
N THR A 120 4.72 -22.49 -3.84
CA THR A 120 5.03 -22.35 -2.40
C THR A 120 6.39 -21.69 -2.19
N GLY A 121 7.44 -22.21 -2.83
CA GLY A 121 8.80 -21.69 -2.68
C GLY A 121 8.96 -20.29 -3.25
N PHE A 122 8.51 -20.06 -4.47
CA PHE A 122 8.62 -18.76 -5.15
C PHE A 122 7.93 -17.65 -4.38
N VAL A 123 6.69 -17.89 -3.93
CA VAL A 123 5.91 -16.93 -3.13
C VAL A 123 6.60 -16.60 -1.81
N GLN A 124 7.16 -17.60 -1.13
CA GLN A 124 7.80 -17.40 0.18
C GLN A 124 9.18 -16.76 0.09
N LEU A 125 9.91 -16.97 -1.01
CA LEU A 125 11.21 -16.34 -1.27
C LEU A 125 11.07 -14.89 -1.77
N VAL A 126 10.08 -14.60 -2.61
CA VAL A 126 9.92 -13.27 -3.25
C VAL A 126 9.08 -12.31 -2.41
N ALA A 127 7.90 -12.74 -1.94
CA ALA A 127 6.97 -11.89 -1.19
C ALA A 127 5.89 -12.71 -0.43
N PRO A 128 6.12 -13.11 0.84
CA PRO A 128 5.19 -13.97 1.58
C PRO A 128 3.80 -13.34 1.81
N GLN A 129 3.65 -12.01 1.65
CA GLN A 129 2.36 -11.30 1.67
C GLN A 129 1.43 -11.68 0.50
N SER A 130 1.93 -12.40 -0.50
CA SER A 130 1.14 -12.86 -1.65
C SER A 130 0.18 -14.03 -1.33
N ILE A 131 0.37 -14.73 -0.21
CA ILE A 131 -0.37 -15.95 0.15
C ILE A 131 -1.89 -15.73 0.29
N GLY A 132 -2.69 -16.69 -0.19
CA GLY A 132 -4.15 -16.69 -0.14
C GLY A 132 -4.81 -15.66 -1.07
N SER A 133 -6.09 -15.37 -0.79
CA SER A 133 -6.94 -14.51 -1.63
C SER A 133 -6.41 -13.08 -1.75
N GLY A 134 -6.56 -12.25 -0.72
CA GLY A 134 -6.28 -10.81 -0.78
C GLY A 134 -7.53 -9.93 -0.84
N ILE A 135 -8.72 -10.49 -1.13
CA ILE A 135 -10.00 -9.78 -0.90
C ILE A 135 -10.16 -9.35 0.58
N PRO A 136 -9.92 -10.21 1.60
CA PRO A 136 -9.98 -9.82 3.02
C PRO A 136 -9.07 -8.63 3.36
N GLU A 137 -7.86 -8.63 2.80
CA GLU A 137 -6.88 -7.55 2.94
C GLU A 137 -7.31 -6.28 2.20
N MET A 138 -7.88 -6.37 0.99
CA MET A 138 -8.41 -5.21 0.26
C MET A 138 -9.63 -4.59 0.94
N LYS A 139 -10.56 -5.39 1.49
CA LYS A 139 -11.67 -4.92 2.33
C LYS A 139 -11.17 -4.16 3.57
N THR A 140 -10.03 -4.58 4.13
CA THR A 140 -9.35 -3.91 5.25
C THR A 140 -8.68 -2.58 4.81
N ILE A 141 -8.03 -2.56 3.65
CA ILE A 141 -7.38 -1.36 3.09
C ILE A 141 -8.41 -0.30 2.68
N LEU A 142 -9.52 -0.69 2.05
CA LEU A 142 -10.57 0.23 1.61
C LEU A 142 -11.38 0.82 2.79
N ARG A 143 -11.43 0.13 3.94
CA ARG A 143 -11.86 0.70 5.24
C ARG A 143 -10.82 1.62 5.92
N GLY A 144 -9.74 1.98 5.22
CA GLY A 144 -8.77 3.02 5.62
C GLY A 144 -7.46 2.52 6.22
N VAL A 145 -7.29 1.21 6.48
CA VAL A 145 -6.12 0.71 7.21
C VAL A 145 -4.99 0.26 6.27
N THR A 146 -3.95 1.09 6.17
CA THR A 146 -2.79 0.88 5.28
C THR A 146 -1.92 -0.32 5.71
N LEU A 147 -2.02 -1.45 5.01
CA LEU A 147 -1.14 -2.60 5.20
C LEU A 147 0.24 -2.35 4.57
N LYS A 148 1.32 -2.48 5.36
CA LYS A 148 2.70 -2.28 4.89
C LYS A 148 3.12 -3.37 3.91
N GLU A 149 3.85 -2.97 2.87
CA GLU A 149 4.47 -3.84 1.84
C GLU A 149 3.50 -4.75 1.04
N TYR A 150 2.18 -4.59 1.23
CA TYR A 150 1.17 -5.38 0.54
C TYR A 150 1.07 -5.02 -0.96
N LEU A 151 1.01 -3.72 -1.25
CA LEU A 151 0.83 -3.16 -2.60
C LEU A 151 2.19 -2.80 -3.25
N THR A 152 2.95 -3.81 -3.71
CA THR A 152 4.31 -3.65 -4.27
C THR A 152 4.54 -4.44 -5.55
N PHE A 153 5.53 -4.04 -6.36
CA PHE A 153 5.88 -4.80 -7.57
C PHE A 153 6.41 -6.22 -7.27
N ARG A 154 7.02 -6.44 -6.09
CA ARG A 154 7.44 -7.79 -5.66
C ARG A 154 6.25 -8.69 -5.36
N THR A 155 5.20 -8.17 -4.70
CA THR A 155 3.96 -8.93 -4.51
C THR A 155 3.23 -9.18 -5.83
N LEU A 156 3.27 -8.26 -6.81
CA LEU A 156 2.69 -8.48 -8.14
C LEU A 156 3.28 -9.73 -8.82
N VAL A 157 4.61 -9.78 -8.96
CA VAL A 157 5.31 -10.86 -9.67
C VAL A 157 5.17 -12.19 -8.91
N ALA A 158 5.30 -12.17 -7.58
CA ALA A 158 5.09 -13.34 -6.73
C ALA A 158 3.67 -13.92 -6.90
N LYS A 159 2.64 -13.05 -6.94
CA LYS A 159 1.24 -13.46 -6.99
C LYS A 159 0.81 -13.95 -8.36
N ALA A 160 1.26 -13.29 -9.44
CA ALA A 160 0.95 -13.72 -10.80
C ALA A 160 1.56 -15.10 -11.10
N ILE A 161 2.88 -15.28 -10.94
CA ILE A 161 3.57 -16.53 -11.26
C ILE A 161 3.11 -17.67 -10.32
N GLY A 162 2.99 -17.39 -9.02
CA GLY A 162 2.49 -18.36 -8.05
C GLY A 162 1.06 -18.83 -8.36
N LEU A 163 0.16 -17.92 -8.77
CA LEU A 163 -1.21 -18.28 -9.11
C LEU A 163 -1.30 -19.11 -10.40
N THR A 164 -0.53 -18.74 -11.44
CA THR A 164 -0.44 -19.51 -12.69
C THR A 164 0.03 -20.94 -12.43
N ALA A 165 1.08 -21.13 -11.61
CA ALA A 165 1.52 -22.47 -11.22
C ALA A 165 0.48 -23.21 -10.35
N THR A 166 -0.18 -22.51 -9.42
CA THR A 166 -1.19 -23.10 -8.53
C THR A 166 -2.41 -23.61 -9.30
N LEU A 167 -2.91 -22.86 -10.30
CA LEU A 167 -4.06 -23.28 -11.11
C LEU A 167 -3.66 -24.17 -12.29
N GLY A 168 -2.43 -24.04 -12.78
CA GLY A 168 -1.80 -24.98 -13.73
C GLY A 168 -1.57 -26.38 -13.15
N SER A 169 -1.61 -26.54 -11.83
CA SER A 169 -1.60 -27.86 -11.16
C SER A 169 -2.95 -28.60 -11.25
N GLY A 170 -4.04 -27.91 -11.61
CA GLY A 170 -5.40 -28.46 -11.61
C GLY A 170 -5.99 -28.69 -10.21
N MET A 171 -5.45 -28.09 -9.14
CA MET A 171 -6.09 -28.06 -7.82
C MET A 171 -7.49 -27.42 -7.86
N PRO A 172 -8.42 -27.82 -6.97
CA PRO A 172 -9.74 -27.19 -6.82
C PRO A 172 -9.63 -25.81 -6.13
N LEU A 173 -9.13 -24.83 -6.88
CA LEU A 173 -8.93 -23.43 -6.51
C LEU A 173 -9.31 -22.51 -7.70
N GLY A 174 -9.43 -21.19 -7.49
CA GLY A 174 -9.73 -20.20 -8.54
C GLY A 174 -8.82 -18.95 -8.51
N LYS A 175 -8.87 -18.13 -9.57
CA LYS A 175 -8.01 -16.94 -9.73
C LYS A 175 -8.57 -15.66 -9.08
N GLU A 176 -9.89 -15.59 -8.92
CA GLU A 176 -10.66 -14.37 -8.64
C GLU A 176 -10.06 -13.48 -7.54
N GLY A 177 -10.01 -13.98 -6.30
CA GLY A 177 -9.53 -13.22 -5.14
C GLY A 177 -8.07 -12.75 -5.26
N PRO A 178 -7.14 -13.65 -5.64
CA PRO A 178 -5.78 -13.26 -5.98
C PRO A 178 -5.67 -12.18 -7.05
N PHE A 179 -6.53 -12.21 -8.07
CA PHE A 179 -6.48 -11.27 -9.19
C PHE A 179 -7.04 -9.88 -8.84
N VAL A 180 -8.03 -9.79 -7.94
CA VAL A 180 -8.47 -8.51 -7.33
C VAL A 180 -7.30 -7.80 -6.62
N HIS A 181 -6.43 -8.56 -5.94
CA HIS A 181 -5.22 -7.98 -5.35
C HIS A 181 -4.19 -7.59 -6.44
N ILE A 182 -3.98 -8.41 -7.48
CA ILE A 182 -3.11 -8.06 -8.62
C ILE A 182 -3.57 -6.74 -9.25
N ALA A 183 -4.87 -6.53 -9.48
CA ALA A 183 -5.41 -5.29 -10.01
C ALA A 183 -5.14 -4.08 -9.09
N SER A 184 -5.35 -4.26 -7.78
CA SER A 184 -5.08 -3.24 -6.76
C SER A 184 -3.59 -2.85 -6.71
N ILE A 185 -2.69 -3.81 -6.87
CA ILE A 185 -1.24 -3.56 -6.99
C ILE A 185 -0.94 -2.80 -8.29
N THR A 186 -1.47 -3.25 -9.43
CA THR A 186 -1.27 -2.59 -10.74
C THR A 186 -1.72 -1.13 -10.70
N ALA A 187 -2.89 -0.83 -10.14
CA ALA A 187 -3.37 0.54 -9.96
C ALA A 187 -2.47 1.36 -9.02
N THR A 188 -1.96 0.78 -7.94
CA THR A 188 -1.00 1.44 -7.04
C THR A 188 0.31 1.78 -7.74
N LEU A 189 0.82 0.87 -8.58
CA LEU A 189 2.06 1.06 -9.33
C LEU A 189 1.88 2.08 -10.46
N LEU A 190 0.77 2.00 -11.20
CA LEU A 190 0.42 2.97 -12.23
C LEU A 190 0.22 4.37 -11.62
N SER A 191 -0.39 4.46 -10.44
CA SER A 191 -0.57 5.72 -9.72
C SER A 191 0.78 6.33 -9.35
N LYS A 192 1.70 5.53 -8.76
CA LYS A 192 3.08 5.96 -8.45
C LYS A 192 3.89 6.34 -9.70
N LEU A 193 3.63 5.70 -10.84
CA LEU A 193 4.25 6.06 -12.11
C LEU A 193 3.74 7.43 -12.61
N VAL A 194 2.43 7.68 -12.53
CA VAL A 194 1.83 8.99 -12.88
C VAL A 194 2.26 10.10 -11.92
N THR A 195 2.27 9.87 -10.59
CA THR A 195 2.70 10.88 -9.61
C THR A 195 4.16 11.28 -9.79
N GLY A 196 5.02 10.39 -10.28
CA GLY A 196 6.41 10.68 -10.66
C GLY A 196 6.56 11.73 -11.79
N PHE A 197 5.49 12.00 -12.55
CA PHE A 197 5.42 13.06 -13.55
C PHE A 197 4.68 14.33 -13.07
N GLN A 198 3.83 14.23 -12.05
CA GLN A 198 3.02 15.31 -11.48
C GLN A 198 2.96 15.23 -9.94
N GLY A 199 3.76 16.07 -9.26
CA GLY A 199 3.82 16.18 -7.79
C GLY A 199 2.59 16.85 -7.14
N ILE A 200 1.40 16.63 -7.69
CA ILE A 200 0.09 17.16 -7.23
C ILE A 200 -0.82 16.01 -6.75
N TYR A 201 -0.42 14.75 -7.02
CA TYR A 201 -1.30 13.57 -6.95
C TYR A 201 -1.31 12.83 -5.60
N GLU A 202 -0.90 13.45 -4.50
CA GLU A 202 -0.63 12.77 -3.21
C GLU A 202 -1.85 12.58 -2.27
N ASN A 203 -3.08 12.77 -2.77
CA ASN A 203 -4.30 12.65 -1.95
C ASN A 203 -4.65 11.18 -1.60
N GLU A 204 -4.61 10.85 -0.30
CA GLU A 204 -4.92 9.51 0.25
C GLU A 204 -6.34 9.04 -0.15
N ASN A 205 -7.35 9.92 -0.03
CA ASN A 205 -8.73 9.63 -0.45
C ASN A 205 -8.83 9.22 -1.93
N ARG A 206 -8.14 9.96 -2.81
CA ARG A 206 -8.14 9.72 -4.27
C ARG A 206 -7.46 8.40 -4.62
N THR A 207 -6.48 7.99 -3.82
CA THR A 207 -5.85 6.65 -3.93
C THR A 207 -6.84 5.55 -3.56
N SER A 208 -7.65 5.74 -2.51
CA SER A 208 -8.73 4.80 -2.16
C SER A 208 -9.78 4.68 -3.27
N GLU A 209 -10.21 5.81 -3.88
CA GLU A 209 -11.11 5.80 -5.03
C GLU A 209 -10.57 5.00 -6.23
N MET A 210 -9.25 5.08 -6.51
CA MET A 210 -8.62 4.31 -7.57
C MET A 210 -8.46 2.82 -7.21
N LEU A 211 -8.20 2.48 -5.94
CA LEU A 211 -8.16 1.09 -5.46
C LEU A 211 -9.53 0.42 -5.54
N ALA A 212 -10.61 1.16 -5.22
CA ALA A 212 -11.98 0.71 -5.36
C ALA A 212 -12.34 0.37 -6.82
N ALA A 213 -11.98 1.26 -7.76
CA ALA A 213 -12.13 1.00 -9.19
C ALA A 213 -11.26 -0.19 -9.66
N ALA A 214 -10.04 -0.32 -9.13
CA ALA A 214 -9.15 -1.44 -9.46
C ALA A 214 -9.68 -2.80 -9.01
N CYS A 215 -10.35 -2.87 -7.85
CA CYS A 215 -11.00 -4.10 -7.40
C CYS A 215 -12.09 -4.54 -8.42
N ALA A 216 -12.93 -3.60 -8.87
CA ALA A 216 -13.96 -3.87 -9.88
C ALA A 216 -13.38 -4.36 -11.22
N VAL A 217 -12.28 -3.75 -11.70
CA VAL A 217 -11.55 -4.23 -12.89
C VAL A 217 -11.03 -5.65 -12.68
N GLY A 218 -10.45 -5.95 -11.51
CA GLY A 218 -9.91 -7.28 -11.20
C GLY A 218 -10.96 -8.39 -11.29
N VAL A 219 -12.15 -8.16 -10.74
CA VAL A 219 -13.27 -9.11 -10.85
C VAL A 219 -13.77 -9.22 -12.29
N ALA A 220 -14.04 -8.07 -12.94
CA ALA A 220 -14.59 -8.03 -14.29
C ALA A 220 -13.67 -8.66 -15.35
N SER A 221 -12.36 -8.45 -15.26
CA SER A 221 -11.38 -9.07 -16.16
C SER A 221 -11.24 -10.59 -15.97
N CYS A 222 -11.58 -11.15 -14.81
CA CYS A 222 -11.48 -12.59 -14.59
C CYS A 222 -12.69 -13.38 -15.13
N PHE A 223 -13.90 -12.88 -14.86
CA PHE A 223 -15.15 -13.47 -15.36
C PHE A 223 -15.52 -13.01 -16.78
N ALA A 224 -14.79 -12.03 -17.34
CA ALA A 224 -15.17 -11.26 -18.54
C ALA A 224 -16.59 -10.64 -18.44
N ALA A 225 -16.98 -10.26 -17.22
CA ALA A 225 -18.33 -9.86 -16.80
C ALA A 225 -18.29 -8.44 -16.18
N PRO A 226 -18.47 -7.37 -16.98
CA PRO A 226 -18.26 -5.99 -16.51
C PRO A 226 -19.34 -5.48 -15.56
N VAL A 227 -20.62 -5.79 -15.76
CA VAL A 227 -21.69 -5.33 -14.85
C VAL A 227 -21.61 -6.08 -13.52
N GLY A 228 -21.58 -7.41 -13.58
CA GLY A 228 -21.54 -8.29 -12.42
C GLY A 228 -20.27 -8.12 -11.60
N GLY A 229 -19.12 -7.96 -12.25
CA GLY A 229 -17.83 -7.77 -11.57
C GLY A 229 -17.73 -6.47 -10.78
N VAL A 230 -18.36 -5.39 -11.28
CA VAL A 230 -18.43 -4.10 -10.57
C VAL A 230 -19.35 -4.21 -9.35
N LEU A 231 -20.54 -4.80 -9.52
CA LEU A 231 -21.49 -4.99 -8.41
C LEU A 231 -20.90 -5.90 -7.31
N PHE A 232 -20.26 -7.00 -7.68
CA PHE A 232 -19.59 -7.91 -6.72
C PHE A 232 -18.44 -7.23 -6.00
N SER A 233 -17.65 -6.40 -6.68
CA SER A 233 -16.61 -5.61 -6.01
C SER A 233 -17.22 -4.64 -4.98
N ILE A 234 -18.38 -4.04 -5.26
CA ILE A 234 -19.05 -3.13 -4.32
C ILE A 234 -19.57 -3.90 -3.11
N GLU A 235 -20.36 -4.95 -3.33
CA GLU A 235 -20.96 -5.78 -2.28
C GLU A 235 -19.91 -6.41 -1.34
N VAL A 236 -18.77 -6.86 -1.86
CA VAL A 236 -17.73 -7.53 -1.05
C VAL A 236 -16.78 -6.56 -0.37
N THR A 237 -16.34 -5.48 -1.03
CA THR A 237 -15.16 -4.71 -0.56
C THR A 237 -15.49 -3.49 0.31
N THR A 238 -16.72 -2.97 0.28
CA THR A 238 -17.09 -1.72 0.96
C THR A 238 -18.53 -1.71 1.44
N THR A 239 -18.78 -1.23 2.67
CA THR A 239 -20.16 -1.00 3.17
C THR A 239 -20.80 0.29 2.65
N TYR A 240 -19.98 1.31 2.35
CA TYR A 240 -20.43 2.56 1.75
C TYR A 240 -19.58 2.85 0.51
N PHE A 241 -20.24 3.21 -0.59
CA PHE A 241 -19.58 3.33 -1.89
C PHE A 241 -20.11 4.55 -2.66
N ALA A 242 -19.22 5.45 -3.07
CA ALA A 242 -19.60 6.66 -3.79
C ALA A 242 -19.97 6.33 -5.24
N VAL A 243 -21.10 6.86 -5.73
CA VAL A 243 -21.58 6.64 -7.12
C VAL A 243 -20.56 7.11 -8.17
N ARG A 244 -19.70 8.10 -7.86
CA ARG A 244 -18.55 8.48 -8.70
C ARG A 244 -17.58 7.31 -8.95
N ASN A 245 -17.37 6.46 -7.97
CA ASN A 245 -16.48 5.29 -8.08
C ASN A 245 -17.15 4.14 -8.83
N TYR A 246 -18.50 4.08 -8.86
CA TYR A 246 -19.23 3.13 -9.70
C TYR A 246 -18.94 3.41 -11.17
N TRP A 247 -19.13 4.65 -11.64
CA TRP A 247 -18.87 5.00 -13.04
C TRP A 247 -17.40 4.81 -13.46
N ARG A 248 -16.45 5.15 -12.56
CA ARG A 248 -15.02 4.91 -12.78
C ARG A 248 -14.68 3.42 -12.89
N GLY A 249 -15.17 2.61 -11.95
CA GLY A 249 -14.97 1.16 -11.94
C GLY A 249 -15.63 0.48 -13.13
N PHE A 250 -16.86 0.89 -13.47
CA PHE A 250 -17.62 0.37 -14.61
C PHE A 250 -16.95 0.65 -15.95
N PHE A 251 -16.52 1.90 -16.19
CA PHE A 251 -15.78 2.25 -17.40
C PHE A 251 -14.50 1.40 -17.55
N ALA A 252 -13.70 1.31 -16.49
CA ALA A 252 -12.46 0.52 -16.49
C ALA A 252 -12.73 -1.00 -16.67
N ALA A 253 -13.80 -1.52 -16.07
CA ALA A 253 -14.25 -2.90 -16.19
C ALA A 253 -14.71 -3.23 -17.61
N VAL A 254 -15.44 -2.32 -18.28
CA VAL A 254 -15.81 -2.45 -19.70
C VAL A 254 -14.55 -2.46 -20.57
N CYS A 255 -13.63 -1.52 -20.40
CA CYS A 255 -12.34 -1.53 -21.12
C CYS A 255 -11.59 -2.87 -20.94
N GLY A 256 -11.54 -3.39 -19.72
CA GLY A 256 -10.90 -4.68 -19.41
C GLY A 256 -11.61 -5.88 -20.05
N ALA A 257 -12.93 -6.01 -19.88
CA ALA A 257 -13.71 -7.11 -20.41
C ALA A 257 -13.72 -7.14 -21.95
N THR A 258 -13.91 -5.98 -22.60
CA THR A 258 -13.84 -5.86 -24.07
C THR A 258 -12.46 -6.24 -24.59
N THR A 259 -11.38 -5.75 -23.96
CA THR A 259 -10.00 -6.09 -24.36
C THR A 259 -9.73 -7.60 -24.21
N PHE A 260 -10.17 -8.21 -23.11
CA PHE A 260 -9.98 -9.64 -22.87
C PHE A 260 -10.68 -10.50 -23.94
N ARG A 261 -11.93 -10.16 -24.30
CA ARG A 261 -12.66 -10.88 -25.37
C ARG A 261 -12.05 -10.64 -26.76
N LEU A 262 -11.52 -9.44 -27.06
CA LEU A 262 -10.80 -9.17 -28.32
C LEU A 262 -9.48 -9.96 -28.43
N LEU A 263 -8.72 -10.07 -27.32
CA LEU A 263 -7.51 -10.89 -27.28
C LEU A 263 -7.80 -12.38 -27.52
N ALA A 264 -8.94 -12.89 -27.05
CA ALA A 264 -9.37 -14.26 -27.34
C ALA A 264 -9.64 -14.48 -28.85
N VAL A 265 -10.34 -13.55 -29.52
CA VAL A 265 -10.54 -13.61 -30.98
C VAL A 265 -9.20 -13.61 -31.72
N TRP A 266 -8.32 -12.66 -31.42
CA TRP A 266 -7.04 -12.50 -32.14
C TRP A 266 -6.02 -13.62 -31.90
N PHE A 267 -5.92 -14.15 -30.68
CA PHE A 267 -4.84 -15.08 -30.30
C PHE A 267 -5.30 -16.51 -30.00
N GLN A 268 -6.60 -16.77 -29.82
CA GLN A 268 -7.15 -18.11 -29.60
C GLN A 268 -8.05 -18.59 -30.75
N ARG A 269 -8.21 -17.78 -31.82
CA ARG A 269 -9.09 -18.06 -32.98
C ARG A 269 -10.55 -18.32 -32.59
N ALA A 270 -11.05 -17.64 -31.56
CA ALA A 270 -12.49 -17.66 -31.25
C ALA A 270 -13.27 -16.93 -32.36
N ASP A 271 -14.28 -17.57 -32.95
CA ASP A 271 -14.98 -17.07 -34.15
C ASP A 271 -15.64 -15.69 -33.94
N THR A 272 -16.11 -15.44 -32.71
CA THR A 272 -16.83 -14.22 -32.32
C THR A 272 -16.57 -13.84 -30.86
N VAL A 273 -16.93 -12.61 -30.49
CA VAL A 273 -16.91 -12.10 -29.11
C VAL A 273 -18.05 -12.75 -28.30
N SER A 274 -17.79 -13.96 -27.80
CA SER A 274 -18.75 -14.80 -27.07
C SER A 274 -18.61 -14.68 -25.53
N ALA A 275 -19.51 -15.34 -24.79
CA ALA A 275 -19.45 -15.46 -23.34
C ALA A 275 -18.66 -16.71 -22.91
N VAL A 276 -18.02 -16.67 -21.73
CA VAL A 276 -17.03 -17.68 -21.27
C VAL A 276 -17.60 -19.09 -21.15
N PHE A 277 -18.90 -19.21 -20.88
CA PHE A 277 -19.65 -20.45 -20.79
C PHE A 277 -20.96 -20.35 -21.59
N LYS A 278 -20.88 -19.95 -22.88
CA LYS A 278 -22.05 -19.76 -23.76
C LYS A 278 -23.02 -20.95 -23.69
N THR A 279 -24.18 -20.77 -23.05
CA THR A 279 -25.28 -21.74 -23.04
C THR A 279 -26.23 -21.48 -24.21
N ASN A 280 -27.04 -22.49 -24.56
CA ASN A 280 -28.19 -22.30 -25.44
C ASN A 280 -29.37 -23.16 -24.98
N PHE A 281 -30.15 -22.65 -24.03
CA PHE A 281 -31.42 -23.25 -23.62
C PHE A 281 -32.52 -22.88 -24.62
N TYR A 282 -33.03 -23.86 -25.37
CA TYR A 282 -33.83 -23.69 -26.60
C TYR A 282 -35.32 -23.33 -26.37
N MET A 283 -35.67 -22.85 -25.17
CA MET A 283 -37.04 -22.80 -24.70
C MET A 283 -37.65 -21.39 -24.84
N ASP A 284 -38.70 -21.25 -25.66
CA ASP A 284 -39.52 -20.02 -25.77
C ASP A 284 -40.05 -19.57 -24.40
N PHE A 285 -40.39 -20.54 -23.54
CA PHE A 285 -40.78 -20.37 -22.15
C PHE A 285 -39.75 -21.11 -21.28
N PRO A 286 -38.77 -20.40 -20.67
CA PRO A 286 -37.57 -21.04 -20.11
C PRO A 286 -37.76 -21.75 -18.76
N PHE A 287 -38.89 -21.53 -18.10
CA PHE A 287 -39.32 -22.21 -16.88
C PHE A 287 -40.83 -22.02 -16.70
N ASP A 288 -41.53 -23.01 -16.18
CA ASP A 288 -42.92 -22.86 -15.77
C ASP A 288 -43.04 -22.16 -14.38
N PRO A 289 -44.14 -21.43 -14.10
CA PRO A 289 -44.34 -20.80 -12.80
C PRO A 289 -44.32 -21.77 -11.60
N GLN A 290 -44.56 -23.06 -11.85
CA GLN A 290 -44.49 -24.13 -10.85
C GLN A 290 -43.04 -24.48 -10.47
N GLU A 291 -42.10 -24.40 -11.42
CA GLU A 291 -40.67 -24.65 -11.16
C GLU A 291 -40.06 -23.61 -10.23
N LEU A 292 -40.63 -22.40 -10.14
CA LEU A 292 -40.19 -21.36 -9.20
C LEU A 292 -40.20 -21.82 -7.74
N PHE A 293 -41.12 -22.73 -7.36
CA PHE A 293 -41.11 -23.33 -6.02
C PHE A 293 -39.89 -24.25 -5.82
N VAL A 294 -39.51 -25.02 -6.85
CA VAL A 294 -38.33 -25.90 -6.82
C VAL A 294 -37.04 -25.06 -6.80
N PHE A 295 -36.96 -23.98 -7.59
CA PHE A 295 -35.84 -23.05 -7.55
C PHE A 295 -35.71 -22.35 -6.19
N ALA A 296 -36.82 -21.98 -5.55
CA ALA A 296 -36.84 -21.42 -4.20
C ALA A 296 -36.35 -22.42 -3.13
N LEU A 297 -36.84 -23.67 -3.19
CA LEU A 297 -36.41 -24.76 -2.30
C LEU A 297 -34.92 -25.08 -2.49
N MET A 298 -34.45 -25.14 -3.75
CA MET A 298 -33.04 -25.32 -4.06
C MET A 298 -32.20 -24.14 -3.55
N GLY A 299 -32.70 -22.90 -3.62
CA GLY A 299 -32.10 -21.74 -2.96
C GLY A 299 -31.92 -21.95 -1.46
N ALA A 300 -32.92 -22.51 -0.77
CA ALA A 300 -32.81 -22.82 0.66
C ALA A 300 -31.77 -23.91 0.97
N VAL A 301 -31.73 -24.98 0.17
CA VAL A 301 -30.71 -26.05 0.29
C VAL A 301 -29.30 -25.51 0.03
N CYS A 302 -29.13 -24.67 -1.00
CA CYS A 302 -27.87 -23.99 -1.28
C CYS A 302 -27.45 -23.01 -0.17
N GLY A 303 -28.40 -22.33 0.47
CA GLY A 303 -28.15 -21.43 1.61
C GLY A 303 -27.62 -22.17 2.83
N LEU A 304 -28.31 -23.25 3.22
CA LEU A 304 -27.87 -24.13 4.31
C LEU A 304 -26.51 -24.79 4.00
N GLY A 305 -26.31 -25.28 2.78
CA GLY A 305 -25.05 -25.87 2.34
C GLY A 305 -23.89 -24.87 2.31
N GLY A 306 -24.13 -23.63 1.89
CA GLY A 306 -23.14 -22.55 1.87
C GLY A 306 -22.76 -22.09 3.28
N ALA A 307 -23.74 -21.93 4.16
CA ALA A 307 -23.54 -21.68 5.59
C ALA A 307 -22.67 -22.77 6.23
N PHE A 308 -23.01 -24.05 6.00
CA PHE A 308 -22.26 -25.20 6.49
C PHE A 308 -20.83 -25.25 5.94
N TYR A 309 -20.63 -24.93 4.65
CA TYR A 309 -19.30 -24.82 4.02
C TYR A 309 -18.43 -23.77 4.71
N VAL A 310 -18.95 -22.56 4.97
CA VAL A 310 -18.18 -21.50 5.65
C VAL A 310 -17.89 -21.86 7.11
N TRP A 311 -18.83 -22.52 7.81
CA TRP A 311 -18.59 -23.06 9.15
C TRP A 311 -17.49 -24.12 9.15
N MET A 312 -17.56 -25.14 8.28
CA MET A 312 -16.54 -26.18 8.18
C MET A 312 -15.17 -25.60 7.85
N HIS A 313 -15.09 -24.69 6.88
CA HIS A 313 -13.86 -23.98 6.54
C HIS A 313 -13.29 -23.21 7.74
N ARG A 314 -14.14 -22.48 8.49
CA ARG A 314 -13.74 -21.77 9.71
C ARG A 314 -13.20 -22.73 10.79
N GLN A 315 -13.89 -23.84 11.06
CA GLN A 315 -13.45 -24.80 12.07
C GLN A 315 -12.14 -25.48 11.67
N TYR A 316 -11.99 -25.90 10.41
CA TYR A 316 -10.76 -26.53 9.92
C TYR A 316 -9.55 -25.60 10.02
N VAL A 317 -9.68 -24.33 9.59
CA VAL A 317 -8.60 -23.33 9.70
C VAL A 317 -8.24 -23.05 11.17
N LEU A 318 -9.23 -22.97 12.06
CA LEU A 318 -9.01 -22.79 13.50
C LEU A 318 -8.32 -24.01 14.12
N PHE A 319 -8.74 -25.23 13.79
CA PHE A 319 -8.12 -26.49 14.24
C PHE A 319 -6.63 -26.56 13.83
N MET A 320 -6.33 -26.33 12.55
CA MET A 320 -4.97 -26.30 12.00
C MET A 320 -4.05 -25.30 12.72
N ARG A 321 -4.61 -24.18 13.20
CA ARG A 321 -3.88 -23.12 13.90
C ARG A 321 -3.75 -23.35 15.41
N ASN A 322 -4.79 -23.89 16.06
CA ASN A 322 -4.84 -24.10 17.50
C ASN A 322 -4.06 -25.36 17.94
N SER A 323 -4.01 -26.39 17.09
CA SER A 323 -3.21 -27.58 17.35
C SER A 323 -1.72 -27.24 17.39
N LYS A 324 -1.11 -27.30 18.59
CA LYS A 324 0.33 -27.03 18.80
C LYS A 324 1.21 -27.94 17.93
N ILE A 325 0.80 -29.20 17.73
CA ILE A 325 1.51 -30.20 16.91
C ILE A 325 1.52 -29.77 15.45
N ILE A 326 0.35 -29.49 14.86
CA ILE A 326 0.22 -29.09 13.45
C ILE A 326 0.91 -27.74 13.22
N ASN A 327 0.74 -26.77 14.11
CA ASN A 327 1.38 -25.46 14.02
C ASN A 327 2.92 -25.55 14.06
N ASN A 328 3.47 -26.46 14.88
CA ASN A 328 4.92 -26.71 14.93
C ASN A 328 5.42 -27.47 13.68
N PHE A 329 4.64 -28.44 13.17
CA PHE A 329 4.92 -29.15 11.91
C PHE A 329 4.95 -28.18 10.73
N LEU A 330 3.94 -27.32 10.56
CA LEU A 330 3.88 -26.28 9.51
C LEU A 330 5.06 -25.31 9.56
N LYS A 331 5.56 -24.98 10.77
CA LYS A 331 6.76 -24.15 10.95
C LYS A 331 8.04 -24.87 10.55
N ARG A 332 8.19 -26.15 10.93
CA ARG A 332 9.40 -26.96 10.71
C ARG A 332 9.52 -27.48 9.27
N SER A 333 8.42 -27.88 8.64
CA SER A 333 8.40 -28.55 7.34
C SER A 333 7.45 -27.86 6.36
N ARG A 334 7.71 -26.58 6.10
CA ARG A 334 6.84 -25.65 5.35
C ARG A 334 6.48 -26.10 3.91
N PHE A 335 7.34 -26.90 3.27
CA PHE A 335 7.09 -27.51 1.96
C PHE A 335 6.32 -28.83 2.02
N LEU A 336 6.42 -29.57 3.14
CA LEU A 336 5.89 -30.93 3.26
C LEU A 336 4.36 -30.94 3.32
N TYR A 337 3.74 -29.97 3.98
CA TYR A 337 2.27 -29.86 4.01
C TYR A 337 1.68 -29.59 2.60
N PRO A 338 2.15 -28.59 1.82
CA PRO A 338 1.80 -28.46 0.40
C PRO A 338 2.00 -29.72 -0.43
N ALA A 339 3.12 -30.43 -0.24
CA ALA A 339 3.39 -31.68 -0.97
C ALA A 339 2.36 -32.77 -0.65
N ILE A 340 2.06 -32.99 0.64
CA ILE A 340 1.08 -33.99 1.09
C ILE A 340 -0.32 -33.65 0.57
N VAL A 341 -0.77 -32.40 0.69
CA VAL A 341 -2.08 -31.97 0.17
C VAL A 341 -2.14 -32.13 -1.35
N SER A 342 -1.10 -31.73 -2.07
CA SER A 342 -1.04 -31.87 -3.54
C SER A 342 -1.01 -33.33 -3.98
N LEU A 343 -0.33 -34.21 -3.25
CA LEU A 343 -0.32 -35.65 -3.51
C LEU A 343 -1.71 -36.25 -3.28
N LEU A 344 -2.32 -36.00 -2.10
CA LEU A 344 -3.66 -36.50 -1.77
C LEU A 344 -4.72 -36.08 -2.79
N VAL A 345 -4.73 -34.79 -3.18
CA VAL A 345 -5.62 -34.27 -4.23
C VAL A 345 -5.35 -34.98 -5.55
N SER A 346 -4.09 -35.07 -5.99
CA SER A 346 -3.74 -35.65 -7.30
C SER A 346 -4.05 -37.14 -7.39
N THR A 347 -3.78 -37.91 -6.32
CA THR A 347 -4.22 -39.31 -6.17
C THR A 347 -5.73 -39.42 -6.26
N ALA A 348 -6.49 -38.59 -5.53
CA ALA A 348 -7.95 -38.64 -5.52
C ALA A 348 -8.60 -38.20 -6.84
N THR A 349 -7.92 -37.36 -7.65
CA THR A 349 -8.37 -36.97 -9.00
C THR A 349 -7.81 -37.89 -10.11
N PHE A 350 -7.08 -38.97 -9.79
CA PHE A 350 -6.47 -39.84 -10.81
C PHE A 350 -7.56 -40.54 -11.66
N PRO A 351 -7.62 -40.36 -13.00
CA PRO A 351 -8.78 -40.78 -13.81
C PRO A 351 -9.09 -42.27 -13.70
N LEU A 352 -8.07 -43.13 -13.76
CA LEU A 352 -8.23 -44.60 -13.64
C LEU A 352 -8.51 -45.08 -12.20
N GLY A 353 -8.37 -44.20 -11.21
CA GLY A 353 -8.65 -44.46 -9.79
C GLY A 353 -10.04 -43.96 -9.41
N THR A 354 -10.12 -43.05 -8.44
CA THR A 354 -11.38 -42.38 -8.06
C THR A 354 -11.80 -41.26 -9.00
N GLY A 355 -10.93 -40.80 -9.90
CA GLY A 355 -11.19 -39.73 -10.87
C GLY A 355 -12.33 -40.03 -11.86
N GLN A 356 -12.58 -41.30 -12.18
CA GLN A 356 -13.70 -41.76 -13.03
C GLN A 356 -15.08 -41.35 -12.49
N PHE A 357 -15.23 -41.19 -11.17
CA PHE A 357 -16.50 -40.80 -10.55
C PHE A 357 -16.67 -39.27 -10.44
N MET A 358 -15.75 -38.48 -10.99
CA MET A 358 -15.71 -37.02 -10.81
C MET A 358 -15.21 -36.26 -12.05
N ALA A 359 -15.30 -36.87 -13.24
CA ALA A 359 -14.79 -36.31 -14.51
C ALA A 359 -13.35 -35.78 -14.41
N GLY A 360 -12.47 -36.54 -13.73
CA GLY A 360 -11.12 -36.10 -13.35
C GLY A 360 -10.14 -35.87 -14.51
N ASP A 361 -10.52 -36.25 -15.72
CA ASP A 361 -9.80 -36.04 -16.97
C ASP A 361 -10.19 -34.74 -17.71
N LEU A 362 -11.30 -34.10 -17.31
CA LEU A 362 -11.69 -32.78 -17.80
C LEU A 362 -10.94 -31.65 -17.06
N THR A 363 -10.67 -30.55 -17.77
CA THR A 363 -10.16 -29.32 -17.14
C THR A 363 -11.24 -28.63 -16.31
N THR A 364 -10.85 -27.77 -15.37
CA THR A 364 -11.79 -26.99 -14.52
C THR A 364 -12.84 -26.20 -15.32
N HIS A 365 -12.50 -25.73 -16.53
CA HIS A 365 -13.45 -25.08 -17.45
C HIS A 365 -14.38 -26.10 -18.11
N GLY A 366 -13.83 -27.21 -18.64
CA GLY A 366 -14.61 -28.30 -19.22
C GLY A 366 -15.63 -28.91 -18.25
N GLN A 367 -15.27 -29.09 -16.97
CA GLN A 367 -16.18 -29.59 -15.93
C GLN A 367 -17.38 -28.66 -15.67
N VAL A 368 -17.19 -27.33 -15.76
CA VAL A 368 -18.30 -26.36 -15.65
C VAL A 368 -19.14 -26.33 -16.92
N ALA A 369 -18.49 -26.36 -18.09
CA ALA A 369 -19.17 -26.38 -19.39
C ALA A 369 -20.06 -27.62 -19.56
N SER A 370 -19.60 -28.81 -19.15
CA SER A 370 -20.40 -30.03 -19.18
C SER A 370 -21.60 -29.96 -18.23
N LEU A 371 -21.44 -29.45 -16.99
CA LEU A 371 -22.56 -29.28 -16.05
C LEU A 371 -23.65 -28.35 -16.60
N PHE A 372 -23.27 -27.32 -17.36
CA PHE A 372 -24.20 -26.40 -18.04
C PHE A 372 -24.71 -26.89 -19.41
N SER A 373 -24.47 -28.15 -19.78
CA SER A 373 -25.04 -28.75 -20.99
C SER A 373 -26.57 -28.67 -21.00
N ASN A 374 -27.13 -28.38 -22.17
CA ASN A 374 -28.55 -28.06 -22.36
C ASN A 374 -29.47 -29.27 -22.57
N PHE A 375 -28.90 -30.48 -22.67
CA PHE A 375 -29.63 -31.75 -22.76
C PHE A 375 -29.55 -32.52 -21.44
N THR A 376 -30.45 -33.49 -21.26
CA THR A 376 -30.59 -34.31 -20.04
C THR A 376 -29.70 -35.55 -20.09
N TRP A 377 -28.94 -35.83 -19.03
CA TRP A 377 -27.97 -36.94 -18.97
C TRP A 377 -28.60 -38.31 -18.65
N THR A 378 -29.86 -38.32 -18.22
CA THR A 378 -30.64 -39.51 -17.91
C THR A 378 -31.54 -40.01 -19.06
N ASN A 379 -31.55 -39.31 -20.21
CA ASN A 379 -32.30 -39.72 -21.41
C ASN A 379 -31.65 -40.93 -22.12
N HIS A 380 -32.44 -41.71 -22.84
CA HIS A 380 -32.00 -42.86 -23.64
C HIS A 380 -31.70 -42.51 -25.11
N ASN A 381 -32.36 -41.48 -25.66
CA ASN A 381 -32.16 -41.05 -27.04
C ASN A 381 -31.15 -39.89 -27.09
N VAL A 382 -29.87 -40.24 -27.23
CA VAL A 382 -28.73 -39.31 -27.08
C VAL A 382 -27.88 -39.31 -28.36
N SER A 383 -27.46 -38.12 -28.82
CA SER A 383 -26.55 -37.97 -29.97
C SER A 383 -25.11 -38.36 -29.61
N VAL A 384 -24.27 -38.71 -30.60
CA VAL A 384 -22.86 -39.09 -30.37
C VAL A 384 -22.11 -38.02 -29.58
N ASP A 385 -22.20 -36.74 -30.00
CA ASP A 385 -21.56 -35.60 -29.32
C ASP A 385 -22.05 -35.40 -27.87
N GLN A 386 -23.26 -35.88 -27.56
CA GLN A 386 -23.86 -35.79 -26.22
C GLN A 386 -23.41 -36.98 -25.35
N ASP A 387 -23.27 -38.17 -25.92
CA ASP A 387 -22.79 -39.36 -25.21
C ASP A 387 -21.28 -39.24 -24.87
N GLU A 388 -20.46 -38.57 -25.69
CA GLU A 388 -19.09 -38.19 -25.31
C GLU A 388 -19.07 -37.37 -24.02
N VAL A 389 -19.96 -36.37 -23.90
CA VAL A 389 -20.07 -35.54 -22.69
C VAL A 389 -20.59 -36.35 -21.49
N ILE A 390 -21.53 -37.27 -21.68
CA ILE A 390 -22.01 -38.18 -20.62
C ILE A 390 -20.90 -39.17 -20.21
N GLY A 391 -20.04 -39.62 -21.13
CA GLY A 391 -18.95 -40.56 -20.88
C GLY A 391 -17.95 -40.12 -19.81
N HIS A 392 -17.74 -38.81 -19.65
CA HIS A 392 -16.93 -38.25 -18.55
C HIS A 392 -17.62 -38.32 -17.17
N TRP A 393 -18.94 -38.48 -17.13
CA TRP A 393 -19.78 -38.44 -15.93
C TRP A 393 -20.49 -39.77 -15.63
N ARG A 394 -20.35 -40.79 -16.48
CA ARG A 394 -20.97 -42.12 -16.34
C ARG A 394 -19.88 -43.18 -16.34
N THR A 395 -19.95 -44.13 -15.40
CA THR A 395 -19.06 -45.32 -15.42
C THR A 395 -19.85 -46.56 -15.83
N PRO A 396 -19.19 -47.66 -16.24
CA PRO A 396 -19.87 -48.92 -16.54
C PRO A 396 -20.66 -49.51 -15.37
N TRP A 397 -20.36 -49.11 -14.14
CA TRP A 397 -20.91 -49.70 -12.91
C TRP A 397 -21.79 -48.73 -12.09
N THR A 398 -21.79 -47.43 -12.40
CA THR A 398 -22.50 -46.41 -11.60
C THR A 398 -23.25 -45.40 -12.47
N GLY A 399 -24.52 -45.15 -12.13
CA GLY A 399 -25.32 -44.10 -12.75
C GLY A 399 -24.86 -42.68 -12.39
N VAL A 400 -25.28 -41.72 -13.23
CA VAL A 400 -24.92 -40.30 -13.21
C VAL A 400 -25.15 -39.60 -11.85
N TYR A 401 -26.17 -40.02 -11.08
CA TYR A 401 -26.42 -39.49 -9.75
C TYR A 401 -25.29 -39.79 -8.75
N VAL A 402 -24.63 -40.95 -8.88
CA VAL A 402 -23.56 -41.38 -7.97
C VAL A 402 -22.29 -40.58 -8.22
N SER A 403 -21.89 -40.42 -9.49
CA SER A 403 -20.74 -39.61 -9.88
C SER A 403 -20.93 -38.13 -9.53
N LEU A 404 -22.10 -37.54 -9.84
CA LEU A 404 -22.41 -36.17 -9.41
C LEU A 404 -22.32 -36.00 -7.89
N THR A 405 -22.82 -36.96 -7.10
CA THR A 405 -22.72 -36.93 -5.63
C THR A 405 -21.27 -37.05 -5.15
N CYS A 406 -20.49 -37.98 -5.72
CA CYS A 406 -19.06 -38.12 -5.44
C CYS A 406 -18.26 -36.86 -5.78
N TYR A 407 -18.55 -36.22 -6.93
CA TYR A 407 -17.95 -34.96 -7.35
C TYR A 407 -18.28 -33.79 -6.41
N VAL A 408 -19.53 -33.69 -5.95
CA VAL A 408 -19.95 -32.68 -4.95
C VAL A 408 -19.18 -32.88 -3.65
N LEU A 409 -19.18 -34.09 -3.09
CA LEU A 409 -18.50 -34.40 -1.82
C LEU A 409 -16.98 -34.18 -1.94
N PHE A 410 -16.36 -34.66 -3.02
CA PHE A 410 -14.93 -34.45 -3.30
C PHE A 410 -14.60 -32.95 -3.37
N THR A 411 -15.32 -32.19 -4.19
CA THR A 411 -15.05 -30.75 -4.38
C THR A 411 -15.29 -29.97 -3.09
N PHE A 412 -16.32 -30.33 -2.31
CA PHE A 412 -16.63 -29.72 -1.01
C PHE A 412 -15.48 -29.89 -0.01
N PHE A 413 -15.03 -31.12 0.26
CA PHE A 413 -13.99 -31.35 1.26
C PHE A 413 -12.60 -30.92 0.79
N PHE A 414 -12.21 -31.25 -0.46
CA PHE A 414 -10.86 -30.94 -0.93
C PHE A 414 -10.65 -29.45 -1.23
N SER A 415 -11.67 -28.66 -1.57
CA SER A 415 -11.50 -27.20 -1.70
C SER A 415 -11.19 -26.52 -0.35
N ILE A 416 -11.77 -27.02 0.76
CA ILE A 416 -11.44 -26.58 2.12
C ILE A 416 -10.00 -26.95 2.51
N ILE A 417 -9.52 -28.14 2.11
CA ILE A 417 -8.15 -28.60 2.38
C ILE A 417 -7.12 -27.87 1.48
N CYS A 418 -7.50 -27.50 0.25
CA CYS A 418 -6.67 -26.72 -0.65
C CYS A 418 -6.58 -25.24 -0.27
N SER A 419 -7.63 -24.64 0.32
CA SER A 419 -7.63 -23.21 0.68
C SER A 419 -6.62 -22.88 1.80
N THR A 420 -6.25 -23.86 2.63
CA THR A 420 -5.25 -23.72 3.71
C THR A 420 -3.80 -23.90 3.26
N VAL A 421 -3.55 -24.28 2.01
CA VAL A 421 -2.19 -24.38 1.46
C VAL A 421 -1.58 -22.96 1.33
N PRO A 422 -0.31 -22.73 1.73
CA PRO A 422 0.33 -21.41 1.71
C PRO A 422 0.76 -20.93 0.30
N VAL A 423 -0.20 -20.86 -0.62
CA VAL A 423 -0.10 -20.38 -2.02
C VAL A 423 -1.14 -19.28 -2.28
N PRO A 424 -1.00 -18.44 -3.33
CA PRO A 424 -2.06 -17.52 -3.77
C PRO A 424 -3.24 -18.34 -4.31
N SER A 425 -4.43 -18.15 -3.74
CA SER A 425 -5.61 -18.97 -4.01
C SER A 425 -6.93 -18.21 -3.78
N GLY A 426 -7.93 -18.45 -4.63
CA GLY A 426 -9.29 -17.95 -4.48
C GLY A 426 -10.31 -19.10 -4.33
N SER A 427 -11.36 -18.88 -3.53
CA SER A 427 -12.35 -19.92 -3.19
C SER A 427 -13.61 -19.92 -4.06
N PHE A 428 -13.76 -18.99 -5.01
CA PHE A 428 -15.00 -18.80 -5.77
C PHE A 428 -15.31 -19.95 -6.73
N ILE A 429 -14.38 -20.30 -7.63
CA ILE A 429 -14.60 -21.34 -8.66
C ILE A 429 -14.94 -22.73 -8.06
N PRO A 430 -14.31 -23.21 -6.97
CA PRO A 430 -14.72 -24.47 -6.33
C PRO A 430 -16.14 -24.43 -5.77
N VAL A 431 -16.52 -23.33 -5.13
CA VAL A 431 -17.88 -23.09 -4.61
C VAL A 431 -18.89 -23.06 -5.76
N PHE A 432 -18.55 -22.38 -6.85
CA PHE A 432 -19.34 -22.35 -8.09
C PHE A 432 -19.57 -23.74 -8.69
N LYS A 433 -18.52 -24.59 -8.71
CA LYS A 433 -18.60 -25.99 -9.16
C LYS A 433 -19.50 -26.86 -8.26
N ILE A 434 -19.44 -26.66 -6.93
CA ILE A 434 -20.31 -27.36 -5.98
C ILE A 434 -21.77 -26.97 -6.23
N GLY A 435 -22.06 -25.67 -6.35
CA GLY A 435 -23.40 -25.18 -6.69
C GLY A 435 -23.90 -25.70 -8.04
N ALA A 436 -23.05 -25.70 -9.07
CA ALA A 436 -23.39 -26.20 -10.41
C ALA A 436 -23.80 -27.67 -10.39
N ALA A 437 -23.05 -28.52 -9.67
CA ALA A 437 -23.38 -29.94 -9.58
C ALA A 437 -24.58 -30.23 -8.66
N LEU A 438 -24.76 -29.48 -7.56
CA LEU A 438 -25.99 -29.55 -6.75
C LEU A 438 -27.22 -29.18 -7.58
N GLY A 439 -27.15 -28.10 -8.36
CA GLY A 439 -28.20 -27.71 -9.30
C GLY A 439 -28.45 -28.75 -10.39
N ARG A 440 -27.38 -29.36 -10.92
CA ARG A 440 -27.49 -30.44 -11.91
C ARG A 440 -28.22 -31.66 -11.35
N ILE A 441 -27.89 -32.08 -10.12
CA ILE A 441 -28.58 -33.19 -9.44
C ILE A 441 -30.08 -32.90 -9.32
N VAL A 442 -30.46 -31.69 -8.88
CA VAL A 442 -31.88 -31.30 -8.77
C VAL A 442 -32.57 -31.29 -10.14
N GLY A 443 -31.90 -30.82 -11.20
CA GLY A 443 -32.45 -30.81 -12.55
C GLY A 443 -32.68 -32.21 -13.14
N GLU A 444 -31.73 -33.15 -12.97
CA GLU A 444 -31.92 -34.54 -13.40
C GLU A 444 -33.01 -35.25 -12.55
N LEU A 445 -33.07 -34.98 -11.24
CA LEU A 445 -34.16 -35.49 -10.37
C LEU A 445 -35.54 -34.96 -10.79
N MET A 446 -35.63 -33.70 -11.21
CA MET A 446 -36.86 -33.11 -11.74
C MET A 446 -37.28 -33.80 -13.05
N HIS A 447 -36.35 -34.13 -13.95
CA HIS A 447 -36.66 -34.97 -15.11
C HIS A 447 -37.08 -36.39 -14.70
N TYR A 448 -36.46 -37.00 -13.69
CA TYR A 448 -36.87 -38.33 -13.22
C TYR A 448 -38.30 -38.36 -12.64
N TRP A 449 -38.74 -37.30 -11.96
CA TRP A 449 -40.12 -37.16 -11.48
C TRP A 449 -41.11 -36.77 -12.58
N PHE A 450 -40.69 -35.98 -13.57
CA PHE A 450 -41.51 -35.51 -14.68
C PHE A 450 -40.83 -35.82 -16.03
N PRO A 451 -40.74 -37.10 -16.44
CA PRO A 451 -39.95 -37.52 -17.61
C PRO A 451 -40.50 -37.00 -18.95
N THR A 452 -41.81 -36.73 -19.01
CA THR A 452 -42.45 -36.06 -20.15
C THR A 452 -42.34 -34.53 -20.08
N GLY A 453 -41.72 -33.96 -19.05
CA GLY A 453 -41.71 -32.52 -18.81
C GLY A 453 -42.97 -31.98 -18.11
N MET A 454 -42.98 -30.66 -17.89
CA MET A 454 -44.07 -29.91 -17.25
C MET A 454 -45.14 -29.54 -18.30
N ARG A 455 -46.40 -29.36 -17.87
CA ARG A 455 -47.53 -29.06 -18.78
C ARG A 455 -48.21 -27.74 -18.41
N TYR A 456 -47.94 -26.70 -19.20
CA TYR A 456 -48.56 -25.38 -19.04
C TYR A 456 -49.05 -24.83 -20.40
N GLY A 457 -50.14 -24.06 -20.37
CA GLY A 457 -50.72 -23.44 -21.58
C GLY A 457 -51.15 -24.43 -22.69
N GLY A 458 -51.26 -25.73 -22.41
CA GLY A 458 -51.56 -26.78 -23.39
C GLY A 458 -50.35 -27.30 -24.18
N LYS A 459 -49.18 -26.65 -24.07
CA LYS A 459 -47.89 -27.20 -24.52
C LYS A 459 -47.29 -28.09 -23.42
N ILE A 460 -46.27 -28.85 -23.79
CA ILE A 460 -45.43 -29.63 -22.88
C ILE A 460 -44.01 -29.06 -22.98
N ALA A 461 -43.41 -28.78 -21.83
CA ALA A 461 -42.09 -28.17 -21.70
C ALA A 461 -41.11 -29.19 -21.11
N GLU A 462 -40.13 -29.63 -21.91
CA GLU A 462 -39.08 -30.53 -21.44
C GLU A 462 -38.19 -29.84 -20.39
N ILE A 463 -37.92 -30.53 -19.29
CA ILE A 463 -37.07 -30.02 -18.20
C ILE A 463 -35.61 -30.04 -18.67
N VAL A 464 -34.92 -28.90 -18.54
CA VAL A 464 -33.53 -28.71 -18.95
C VAL A 464 -32.61 -28.61 -17.72
N PRO A 465 -31.89 -29.69 -17.33
CA PRO A 465 -31.09 -29.69 -16.11
C PRO A 465 -29.91 -28.69 -16.10
N GLY A 466 -29.46 -28.23 -17.27
CA GLY A 466 -28.48 -27.16 -17.40
C GLY A 466 -28.96 -25.82 -16.82
N GLY A 467 -30.26 -25.52 -16.92
CA GLY A 467 -30.86 -24.33 -16.30
C GLY A 467 -30.76 -24.39 -14.77
N TYR A 468 -31.19 -25.51 -14.19
CA TYR A 468 -31.04 -25.81 -12.76
C TYR A 468 -29.59 -25.76 -12.29
N ALA A 469 -28.63 -26.26 -13.09
CA ALA A 469 -27.21 -26.15 -12.79
C ALA A 469 -26.73 -24.69 -12.70
N THR A 470 -27.16 -23.79 -13.61
CA THR A 470 -26.81 -22.36 -13.51
C THR A 470 -27.41 -21.68 -12.27
N VAL A 471 -28.63 -22.06 -11.87
CA VAL A 471 -29.31 -21.55 -10.67
C VAL A 471 -28.59 -22.02 -9.40
N GLY A 472 -28.24 -23.30 -9.30
CA GLY A 472 -27.47 -23.84 -8.17
C GLY A 472 -26.08 -23.22 -8.05
N ALA A 473 -25.39 -23.02 -9.18
CA ALA A 473 -24.08 -22.36 -9.25
C ALA A 473 -24.14 -20.93 -8.68
N ALA A 474 -25.17 -20.17 -9.04
CA ALA A 474 -25.42 -18.83 -8.52
C ALA A 474 -25.76 -18.87 -7.02
N ALA A 475 -26.75 -19.67 -6.62
CA ALA A 475 -27.30 -19.69 -5.27
C ALA A 475 -26.26 -20.09 -4.20
N PHE A 476 -25.50 -21.16 -4.44
CA PHE A 476 -24.47 -21.62 -3.49
C PHE A 476 -23.30 -20.63 -3.39
N SER A 477 -22.90 -20.02 -4.52
CA SER A 477 -21.85 -19.00 -4.56
C SER A 477 -22.27 -17.70 -3.87
N GLY A 478 -23.52 -17.27 -4.05
CA GLY A 478 -24.10 -16.13 -3.35
C GLY A 478 -24.13 -16.33 -1.83
N ALA A 479 -24.54 -17.52 -1.35
CA ALA A 479 -24.52 -17.86 0.08
C ALA A 479 -23.13 -17.88 0.71
N VAL A 480 -22.12 -18.45 0.05
CA VAL A 480 -20.75 -18.49 0.64
C VAL A 480 -20.08 -17.11 0.67
N THR A 481 -20.47 -16.20 -0.23
CA THR A 481 -19.88 -14.85 -0.36
C THR A 481 -20.71 -13.72 0.27
N HIS A 482 -21.99 -13.97 0.60
CA HIS A 482 -23.02 -12.99 0.93
C HIS A 482 -23.30 -11.95 -0.16
N THR A 483 -23.42 -12.39 -1.42
CA THR A 483 -23.60 -11.49 -2.58
C THR A 483 -24.79 -11.87 -3.46
N ILE A 484 -25.43 -10.86 -4.04
CA ILE A 484 -26.55 -11.00 -4.99
C ILE A 484 -26.06 -10.79 -6.43
N SER A 485 -25.07 -9.92 -6.61
CA SER A 485 -24.31 -9.66 -7.84
C SER A 485 -23.80 -10.90 -8.57
N VAL A 486 -23.58 -12.03 -7.89
CA VAL A 486 -23.27 -13.33 -8.50
C VAL A 486 -24.30 -13.75 -9.55
N SER A 487 -25.58 -13.40 -9.36
CA SER A 487 -26.63 -13.60 -10.37
C SER A 487 -26.25 -12.96 -11.71
N VAL A 488 -25.78 -11.71 -11.65
CA VAL A 488 -25.38 -10.91 -12.82
C VAL A 488 -24.10 -11.46 -13.45
N ILE A 489 -23.14 -11.90 -12.63
CA ILE A 489 -21.95 -12.61 -13.11
C ILE A 489 -22.34 -13.87 -13.89
N VAL A 490 -23.30 -14.66 -13.40
CA VAL A 490 -23.80 -15.86 -14.11
C VAL A 490 -24.47 -15.49 -15.44
N PHE A 491 -25.31 -14.46 -15.50
CA PHE A 491 -25.91 -14.03 -16.77
C PHE A 491 -24.86 -13.56 -17.80
N GLU A 492 -23.87 -12.78 -17.37
CA GLU A 492 -22.79 -12.30 -18.26
C GLU A 492 -21.80 -13.40 -18.69
N MET A 493 -21.62 -14.44 -17.87
CA MET A 493 -20.76 -15.60 -18.17
C MET A 493 -21.45 -16.65 -19.05
N THR A 494 -22.75 -16.90 -18.86
CA THR A 494 -23.56 -17.82 -19.68
C THR A 494 -24.00 -17.20 -21.00
N GLY A 495 -24.16 -15.87 -21.04
CA GLY A 495 -24.65 -15.15 -22.21
C GLY A 495 -26.16 -15.26 -22.44
N GLN A 496 -26.93 -15.82 -21.51
CA GLN A 496 -28.39 -15.92 -21.59
C GLN A 496 -29.05 -15.37 -20.32
N ILE A 497 -30.04 -14.49 -20.49
CA ILE A 497 -30.81 -13.87 -19.39
C ILE A 497 -32.15 -14.57 -19.13
N THR A 498 -32.43 -15.70 -19.79
CA THR A 498 -33.73 -16.38 -19.78
C THR A 498 -34.16 -16.83 -18.38
N HIS A 499 -33.21 -17.25 -17.54
CA HIS A 499 -33.46 -17.74 -16.17
C HIS A 499 -33.34 -16.65 -15.09
N ILE A 500 -33.45 -15.36 -15.45
CA ILE A 500 -33.19 -14.24 -14.53
C ILE A 500 -34.02 -14.27 -13.23
N ILE A 501 -35.33 -14.54 -13.33
CA ILE A 501 -36.23 -14.58 -12.16
C ILE A 501 -35.89 -15.78 -11.23
N PRO A 502 -35.82 -17.05 -11.71
CA PRO A 502 -35.36 -18.18 -10.92
C PRO A 502 -34.03 -17.94 -10.19
N ILE A 503 -33.03 -17.41 -10.91
CA ILE A 503 -31.69 -17.19 -10.36
C ILE A 503 -31.72 -16.14 -9.25
N MET A 504 -32.42 -15.01 -9.44
CA MET A 504 -32.53 -13.98 -8.40
C MET A 504 -33.28 -14.49 -7.16
N ILE A 505 -34.39 -15.22 -7.33
CA ILE A 505 -35.17 -15.77 -6.19
C ILE A 505 -34.32 -16.77 -5.39
N ALA A 506 -33.67 -17.72 -6.07
CA ALA A 506 -32.83 -18.72 -5.42
C ALA A 506 -31.63 -18.08 -4.69
N VAL A 507 -30.96 -17.10 -5.30
CA VAL A 507 -29.83 -16.37 -4.68
C VAL A 507 -30.27 -15.54 -3.48
N LEU A 508 -31.42 -14.85 -3.54
CA LEU A 508 -31.94 -14.06 -2.42
C LEU A 508 -32.27 -14.93 -1.21
N ILE A 509 -32.97 -16.05 -1.41
CA ILE A 509 -33.31 -17.02 -0.35
C ILE A 509 -32.03 -17.65 0.23
N SER A 510 -31.10 -18.07 -0.64
CA SER A 510 -29.82 -18.66 -0.26
C SER A 510 -28.98 -17.72 0.60
N ASN A 511 -28.87 -16.44 0.21
CA ASN A 511 -28.13 -15.42 0.95
C ASN A 511 -28.83 -15.04 2.28
N ALA A 512 -30.16 -14.94 2.30
CA ALA A 512 -30.92 -14.67 3.52
C ALA A 512 -30.71 -15.76 4.58
N ILE A 513 -30.73 -17.04 4.19
CA ILE A 513 -30.49 -18.16 5.10
C ILE A 513 -29.03 -18.22 5.54
N ALA A 514 -28.07 -17.99 4.64
CA ALA A 514 -26.65 -18.03 4.99
C ALA A 514 -26.25 -16.93 5.99
N SER A 515 -26.69 -15.69 5.73
CA SER A 515 -26.36 -14.52 6.55
C SER A 515 -27.01 -14.51 7.94
N LEU A 516 -28.10 -15.27 8.15
CA LEU A 516 -28.67 -15.52 9.48
C LEU A 516 -27.88 -16.54 10.31
N LEU A 517 -27.06 -17.39 9.68
CA LEU A 517 -26.37 -18.50 10.34
C LEU A 517 -24.89 -18.21 10.63
N PHE A 518 -24.13 -17.73 9.64
CA PHE A 518 -22.68 -17.53 9.75
C PHE A 518 -22.20 -16.29 8.95
N PRO A 519 -21.06 -15.66 9.31
CA PRO A 519 -20.47 -14.59 8.52
C PRO A 519 -19.94 -15.11 7.17
N SER A 520 -19.76 -14.20 6.19
CA SER A 520 -19.24 -14.55 4.86
C SER A 520 -17.86 -15.23 4.92
N ILE A 521 -17.49 -15.97 3.87
CA ILE A 521 -16.16 -16.58 3.79
C ILE A 521 -15.02 -15.55 3.94
N TYR A 522 -15.20 -14.34 3.40
CA TYR A 522 -14.18 -13.29 3.46
C TYR A 522 -14.06 -12.72 4.87
N ASP A 523 -15.17 -12.44 5.54
CA ASP A 523 -15.20 -11.88 6.90
C ASP A 523 -14.73 -12.91 7.93
N SER A 524 -15.08 -14.18 7.75
CA SER A 524 -14.51 -15.31 8.50
C SER A 524 -12.97 -15.33 8.39
N ILE A 525 -12.40 -15.11 7.21
CA ILE A 525 -10.94 -15.02 7.02
C ILE A 525 -10.35 -13.76 7.68
N ILE A 526 -11.02 -12.59 7.63
CA ILE A 526 -10.61 -11.36 8.33
C ILE A 526 -10.49 -11.63 9.84
N LEU A 527 -11.54 -12.19 10.44
CA LEU A 527 -11.61 -12.52 11.87
C LEU A 527 -10.52 -13.53 12.28
N ILE A 528 -10.32 -14.59 11.50
CA ILE A 528 -9.25 -15.58 11.73
C ILE A 528 -7.88 -14.90 11.65
N LYS A 529 -7.61 -14.09 10.62
CA LYS A 529 -6.34 -13.35 10.48
C LYS A 529 -6.15 -12.26 11.54
N LYS A 530 -7.21 -11.90 12.30
CA LYS A 530 -7.26 -10.79 13.26
C LYS A 530 -6.91 -9.42 12.66
N LEU A 531 -7.15 -9.24 11.36
CA LEU A 531 -6.87 -7.99 10.65
C LEU A 531 -7.56 -6.80 11.34
N PRO A 532 -7.00 -5.57 11.25
CA PRO A 532 -7.59 -4.36 11.82
C PRO A 532 -8.86 -3.93 11.06
N TYR A 533 -9.94 -4.64 11.32
CA TYR A 533 -11.28 -4.45 10.76
C TYR A 533 -12.23 -4.08 11.90
N LEU A 534 -13.09 -3.08 11.70
CA LEU A 534 -14.25 -2.87 12.57
C LEU A 534 -15.26 -3.99 12.28
N PRO A 535 -15.55 -4.92 13.21
CA PRO A 535 -16.58 -5.93 12.98
C PRO A 535 -17.95 -5.25 12.93
N ASP A 536 -18.77 -5.66 11.97
CA ASP A 536 -20.10 -5.08 11.78
C ASP A 536 -21.00 -5.43 12.98
N LEU A 537 -21.82 -4.47 13.42
CA LEU A 537 -22.51 -4.54 14.71
C LEU A 537 -23.69 -5.51 14.67
N LEU A 538 -23.72 -6.49 15.60
CA LEU A 538 -24.84 -7.42 15.73
C LEU A 538 -26.05 -6.70 16.38
N PRO A 539 -27.21 -6.59 15.71
CA PRO A 539 -28.35 -5.83 16.24
C PRO A 539 -28.89 -6.34 17.59
N SER A 540 -28.64 -7.61 17.90
CA SER A 540 -29.20 -8.29 19.08
C SER A 540 -28.47 -8.02 20.41
N SER A 541 -27.34 -7.32 20.41
CA SER A 541 -26.64 -6.99 21.67
C SER A 541 -27.23 -5.73 22.32
N SER A 542 -28.17 -5.91 23.25
CA SER A 542 -28.86 -4.82 23.96
C SER A 542 -27.91 -3.89 24.72
N GLY A 543 -26.82 -4.42 25.28
CA GLY A 543 -25.82 -3.63 26.03
C GLY A 543 -25.07 -2.60 25.17
N MET A 544 -25.01 -2.79 23.84
CA MET A 544 -24.29 -1.91 22.92
C MET A 544 -24.84 -0.48 22.84
N TYR A 545 -26.12 -0.28 23.19
CA TYR A 545 -26.74 1.05 23.24
C TYR A 545 -26.29 1.88 24.46
N ASN A 546 -25.81 1.21 25.52
CA ASN A 546 -25.40 1.82 26.80
C ASN A 546 -23.88 2.10 26.87
N VAL A 547 -23.11 1.77 25.83
CA VAL A 547 -21.68 2.10 25.74
C VAL A 547 -21.52 3.45 25.04
N TYR A 548 -20.93 4.42 25.75
CA TYR A 548 -20.68 5.79 25.27
C TYR A 548 -19.18 6.05 25.04
N VAL A 549 -18.85 7.08 24.27
CA VAL A 549 -17.46 7.51 23.99
C VAL A 549 -16.63 7.70 25.26
N GLU A 550 -17.25 8.25 26.32
CA GLU A 550 -16.59 8.50 27.61
C GLU A 550 -15.97 7.25 28.27
N ASN A 551 -16.47 6.06 27.92
CA ASN A 551 -16.06 4.75 28.44
C ASN A 551 -14.82 4.17 27.73
N PHE A 552 -14.48 4.65 26.53
CA PHE A 552 -13.39 4.07 25.71
C PHE A 552 -12.47 5.09 25.02
N MET A 553 -12.70 6.40 25.22
CA MET A 553 -11.80 7.45 24.73
C MET A 553 -10.47 7.50 25.49
N VAL A 554 -9.37 7.75 24.76
CA VAL A 554 -8.05 7.99 25.36
C VAL A 554 -7.98 9.44 25.84
N ARG A 555 -7.98 9.64 27.16
CA ARG A 555 -7.89 10.98 27.79
C ARG A 555 -6.48 11.58 27.77
N ASP A 556 -5.42 10.77 27.64
CA ASP A 556 -4.05 11.28 27.45
C ASP A 556 -3.78 11.72 25.99
N VAL A 557 -4.29 12.90 25.66
CA VAL A 557 -4.10 13.51 24.34
C VAL A 557 -2.89 14.45 24.37
N LYS A 558 -1.80 14.08 23.69
CA LYS A 558 -0.69 14.99 23.42
C LYS A 558 -1.09 16.00 22.34
N TYR A 559 -1.02 17.29 22.66
CA TYR A 559 -1.46 18.42 21.83
C TYR A 559 -0.31 19.38 21.51
N ILE A 560 -0.59 20.33 20.60
CA ILE A 560 0.22 21.49 20.27
C ILE A 560 -0.63 22.73 20.55
N PHE A 561 -0.04 23.83 21.02
CA PHE A 561 -0.74 25.07 21.38
C PHE A 561 -0.07 26.30 20.77
N TYR A 562 -0.81 27.40 20.60
CA TYR A 562 -0.24 28.64 20.09
C TYR A 562 0.76 29.24 21.09
N GLY A 563 1.93 29.68 20.61
CA GLY A 563 3.02 30.15 21.48
C GLY A 563 3.92 29.04 22.05
N MET A 564 3.67 27.76 21.76
CA MET A 564 4.63 26.67 22.04
C MET A 564 6.01 26.99 21.43
N SER A 565 7.10 26.72 22.17
CA SER A 565 8.46 26.95 21.66
C SER A 565 8.95 25.85 20.72
N TYR A 566 9.90 26.16 19.84
CA TYR A 566 10.54 25.17 18.97
C TYR A 566 11.15 24.00 19.75
N GLN A 567 11.67 24.24 20.95
CA GLN A 567 12.16 23.22 21.87
C GLN A 567 11.06 22.26 22.32
N GLN A 568 9.94 22.79 22.80
CA GLN A 568 8.78 21.99 23.23
C GLN A 568 8.23 21.16 22.06
N LEU A 569 8.06 21.76 20.88
CA LEU A 569 7.59 21.06 19.69
C LEU A 569 8.55 19.92 19.28
N LYS A 570 9.86 20.15 19.32
CA LYS A 570 10.89 19.13 19.03
C LYS A 570 10.85 17.98 20.05
N VAL A 571 10.55 18.24 21.32
CA VAL A 571 10.35 17.21 22.36
C VAL A 571 9.10 16.39 22.07
N VAL A 572 7.93 17.03 21.91
CA VAL A 572 6.65 16.37 21.60
C VAL A 572 6.78 15.46 20.36
N LEU A 573 7.43 15.95 19.30
CA LEU A 573 7.68 15.19 18.07
C LEU A 573 8.70 14.04 18.25
N LYS A 574 9.70 14.18 19.13
CA LYS A 574 10.75 13.18 19.40
C LYS A 574 10.22 12.00 20.22
N GLU A 575 9.29 12.27 21.14
CA GLU A 575 8.57 11.30 21.95
C GLU A 575 7.49 10.59 21.11
N ASN A 576 6.57 11.35 20.51
CA ASN A 576 5.40 10.84 19.79
C ASN A 576 5.72 10.44 18.35
N ARG A 577 6.75 9.61 18.14
CA ARG A 577 7.24 9.21 16.80
C ARG A 577 6.20 8.51 15.91
N GLN A 578 5.19 7.89 16.51
CA GLN A 578 4.19 7.09 15.79
C GLN A 578 2.95 7.89 15.36
N ARG A 579 2.68 9.08 15.91
CA ARG A 579 1.49 9.88 15.58
C ARG A 579 1.69 10.60 14.22
N LYS A 580 0.74 10.40 13.27
CA LYS A 580 0.72 11.08 11.95
C LYS A 580 0.29 12.55 12.03
N SER A 581 -0.65 12.88 12.92
CA SER A 581 -1.21 14.23 13.13
C SER A 581 -1.29 14.53 14.63
N PHE A 582 -1.36 15.83 14.96
CA PHE A 582 -1.49 16.33 16.33
C PHE A 582 -2.62 17.37 16.38
N PRO A 583 -3.47 17.37 17.43
CA PRO A 583 -4.45 18.44 17.62
C PRO A 583 -3.73 19.75 17.94
N LEU A 584 -4.23 20.82 17.33
CA LEU A 584 -3.88 22.20 17.67
C LEU A 584 -4.97 22.75 18.59
N VAL A 585 -4.59 23.15 19.80
CA VAL A 585 -5.45 23.89 20.72
C VAL A 585 -5.05 25.36 20.77
N ASP A 586 -5.95 26.19 21.28
CA ASP A 586 -5.69 27.61 21.60
C ASP A 586 -4.57 27.72 22.66
N ASN A 587 -4.94 27.54 23.94
CA ASN A 587 -4.06 27.64 25.10
C ASN A 587 -4.13 26.37 25.98
N PRO A 588 -3.05 26.00 26.70
CA PRO A 588 -3.02 24.83 27.58
C PRO A 588 -4.09 24.82 28.69
N GLU A 589 -4.51 25.99 29.16
CA GLU A 589 -5.54 26.14 30.21
C GLU A 589 -6.97 26.03 29.64
N ASN A 590 -7.18 26.58 28.45
CA ASN A 590 -8.49 26.57 27.79
C ASN A 590 -8.79 25.23 27.11
N MET A 591 -7.78 24.55 26.57
CA MET A 591 -7.88 23.28 25.82
C MET A 591 -8.85 23.31 24.62
N VAL A 592 -9.27 24.48 24.14
CA VAL A 592 -10.18 24.63 22.99
C VAL A 592 -9.52 24.10 21.72
N LEU A 593 -10.16 23.14 21.05
CA LEU A 593 -9.65 22.51 19.82
C LEU A 593 -9.88 23.44 18.61
N LEU A 594 -8.80 23.87 17.97
CA LEU A 594 -8.84 24.72 16.79
C LEU A 594 -8.70 23.92 15.48
N GLY A 595 -8.00 22.79 15.51
CA GLY A 595 -7.82 21.92 14.35
C GLY A 595 -6.80 20.82 14.58
N SER A 596 -6.17 20.35 13.50
CA SER A 596 -5.02 19.46 13.58
C SER A 596 -3.93 19.84 12.58
N ILE A 597 -2.67 19.53 12.88
CA ILE A 597 -1.54 19.73 11.99
C ILE A 597 -0.81 18.40 11.80
N GLN A 598 -0.56 18.07 10.52
CA GLN A 598 0.18 16.87 10.14
C GLN A 598 1.66 16.96 10.55
N ARG A 599 2.26 15.81 10.87
CA ARG A 599 3.65 15.71 11.35
C ARG A 599 4.69 16.25 10.36
N MET A 600 4.46 16.10 9.05
CA MET A 600 5.44 16.52 8.03
C MET A 600 5.60 18.04 7.93
N PRO A 601 4.52 18.85 7.81
CA PRO A 601 4.60 20.31 7.95
C PRO A 601 5.31 20.78 9.23
N LEU A 602 5.03 20.19 10.40
CA LEU A 602 5.69 20.55 11.66
C LEU A 602 7.21 20.33 11.62
N ILE A 603 7.66 19.20 11.03
CA ILE A 603 9.09 18.94 10.80
C ILE A 603 9.68 19.93 9.79
N GLN A 604 8.93 20.30 8.74
CA GLN A 604 9.37 21.27 7.74
C GLN A 604 9.53 22.68 8.32
N ILE A 605 8.68 23.15 9.25
CA ILE A 605 8.89 24.44 9.93
C ILE A 605 10.19 24.39 10.76
N ILE A 606 10.43 23.31 11.53
CA ILE A 606 11.68 23.14 12.30
C ILE A 606 12.91 23.14 11.37
N GLU A 607 12.86 22.40 10.25
CA GLU A 607 13.96 22.35 9.29
C GLU A 607 14.13 23.67 8.48
N LYS A 608 13.06 24.45 8.30
CA LYS A 608 13.12 25.80 7.69
C LYS A 608 13.67 26.86 8.65
N HIS A 609 13.42 26.74 9.96
CA HIS A 609 13.88 27.68 10.97
C HIS A 609 15.32 27.41 11.42
N ILE A 610 15.66 26.14 11.71
CA ILE A 610 16.94 25.73 12.32
C ILE A 610 17.87 25.01 11.32
N GLY A 611 17.35 24.59 10.16
CA GLY A 611 18.11 23.79 9.20
C GLY A 611 19.30 24.52 8.56
N LYS A 612 20.12 23.71 7.87
CA LYS A 612 21.41 24.12 7.30
C LYS A 612 21.31 25.38 6.42
N GLU A 613 20.28 25.48 5.60
CA GLU A 613 20.09 26.63 4.70
C GLU A 613 19.86 27.94 5.47
N ARG A 614 19.11 27.90 6.58
CA ARG A 614 18.88 29.09 7.42
C ARG A 614 20.12 29.47 8.24
N ARG A 615 20.86 28.49 8.78
CA ARG A 615 22.16 28.73 9.42
C ARG A 615 23.16 29.40 8.48
N LEU A 616 23.25 28.94 7.23
CA LEU A 616 24.14 29.54 6.23
C LEU A 616 23.71 30.97 5.83
N GLN A 617 22.41 31.26 5.78
CA GLN A 617 21.92 32.64 5.59
C GLN A 617 22.34 33.55 6.75
N VAL A 618 22.16 33.11 8.00
CA VAL A 618 22.57 33.88 9.20
C VAL A 618 24.10 34.05 9.25
N ALA A 619 24.87 33.02 8.92
CA ALA A 619 26.33 33.10 8.85
C ALA A 619 26.80 34.13 7.81
N ALA A 620 26.20 34.14 6.62
CA ALA A 620 26.50 35.11 5.57
C ALA A 620 26.13 36.55 5.95
N ILE A 621 25.02 36.75 6.66
CA ILE A 621 24.62 38.06 7.20
C ILE A 621 25.63 38.54 8.26
N ARG A 622 25.94 37.71 9.27
CA ARG A 622 26.94 38.04 10.30
C ARG A 622 28.32 38.35 9.69
N GLN A 623 28.74 37.62 8.66
CA GLN A 623 30.00 37.88 7.94
C GLN A 623 29.97 39.19 7.13
N ARG A 624 28.81 39.58 6.61
CA ARG A 624 28.63 40.88 5.94
C ARG A 624 28.68 42.03 6.95
N GLU A 625 27.94 41.92 8.05
CA GLU A 625 27.96 42.91 9.15
C GLU A 625 29.35 43.08 9.75
N ALA A 626 30.10 41.99 9.93
CA ALA A 626 31.48 42.04 10.40
C ALA A 626 32.43 42.73 9.39
N LYS A 627 32.26 42.49 8.08
CA LYS A 627 32.99 43.20 7.02
C LYS A 627 32.64 44.70 7.00
N GLU A 628 31.36 45.05 7.10
CA GLU A 628 30.89 46.44 7.11
C GLU A 628 31.39 47.19 8.36
N LYS A 629 31.36 46.57 9.56
CA LYS A 629 31.96 47.14 10.79
C LYS A 629 33.47 47.30 10.71
N ALA A 630 34.21 46.33 10.16
CA ALA A 630 35.66 46.47 9.97
C ALA A 630 36.03 47.58 8.98
N ILE A 631 35.18 47.83 7.96
CA ILE A 631 35.32 48.98 7.06
C ILE A 631 35.02 50.29 7.82
N GLU A 632 33.98 50.33 8.64
CA GLU A 632 33.63 51.51 9.44
C GLU A 632 34.71 51.85 10.49
N GLU A 633 35.28 50.85 11.17
CA GLU A 633 36.39 51.02 12.11
C GLU A 633 37.67 51.49 11.40
N THR A 634 38.02 50.91 10.25
CA THR A 634 39.22 51.36 9.49
C THR A 634 39.02 52.75 8.87
N GLN A 635 37.80 53.14 8.53
CA GLN A 635 37.46 54.53 8.18
C GLN A 635 37.62 55.47 9.38
N LYS A 636 37.02 55.16 10.54
CA LYS A 636 37.17 55.96 11.78
C LYS A 636 38.63 56.11 12.20
N LEU A 637 39.41 55.03 12.21
CA LEU A 637 40.86 55.07 12.49
C LEU A 637 41.63 55.92 11.46
N THR A 638 41.20 55.94 10.21
CA THR A 638 41.80 56.80 9.17
C THR A 638 41.43 58.27 9.38
N GLU A 639 40.19 58.58 9.76
CA GLU A 639 39.76 59.94 10.10
C GLU A 639 40.43 60.47 11.38
N GLU A 640 40.56 59.65 12.42
CA GLU A 640 41.34 60.00 13.62
C GLU A 640 42.81 60.24 13.30
N ARG A 641 43.42 59.39 12.48
CA ARG A 641 44.81 59.57 12.02
C ARG A 641 44.96 60.88 11.24
N ASN A 642 43.99 61.24 10.40
CA ASN A 642 43.99 62.48 9.64
C ASN A 642 43.67 63.73 10.49
N ARG A 643 43.03 63.57 11.66
CA ARG A 643 42.78 64.66 12.63
C ARG A 643 43.98 64.98 13.52
N ARG A 644 44.95 64.07 13.67
CA ARG A 644 46.20 64.33 14.41
C ARG A 644 47.17 65.12 13.52
N ARG A 645 47.60 66.30 13.96
CA ARG A 645 48.66 67.08 13.28
C ARG A 645 49.92 66.23 13.16
N PRO A 646 50.61 66.20 12.00
CA PRO A 646 51.86 65.46 11.85
C PRO A 646 52.95 66.08 12.74
N SER A 647 53.54 65.28 13.62
CA SER A 647 54.72 65.66 14.40
C SER A 647 55.95 65.75 13.50
N ARG A 648 56.78 66.77 13.70
CA ARG A 648 57.87 67.18 12.79
C ARG A 648 59.02 66.16 12.61
N PHE A 649 58.98 65.04 13.31
CA PHE A 649 59.89 63.90 13.12
C PHE A 649 59.07 62.61 12.95
N GLN A 650 58.96 62.16 11.69
CA GLN A 650 58.59 60.79 11.37
C GLN A 650 59.70 60.21 10.51
N VAL A 651 60.51 59.32 11.09
CA VAL A 651 61.55 58.59 10.35
C VAL A 651 60.85 57.55 9.48
N VAL A 652 60.97 57.69 8.16
CA VAL A 652 60.60 56.65 7.20
C VAL A 652 61.71 55.58 7.24
N PRO A 653 61.40 54.29 7.48
CA PRO A 653 62.39 53.24 7.35
C PRO A 653 62.94 53.20 5.91
N ALA A 654 64.26 53.31 5.75
CA ALA A 654 64.89 53.09 4.46
C ALA A 654 64.73 51.60 4.06
N PRO A 655 64.53 51.28 2.77
CA PRO A 655 64.47 49.89 2.30
C PRO A 655 65.87 49.29 2.32
N ASP A 656 66.16 48.47 3.33
CA ASP A 656 67.50 47.93 3.54
C ASP A 656 67.87 46.89 2.48
N LEU A 657 68.92 47.19 1.72
CA LEU A 657 69.33 46.47 0.52
C LEU A 657 70.75 45.90 0.72
N LEU A 658 70.85 44.71 1.33
CA LEU A 658 71.85 43.67 1.02
C LEU A 658 71.75 42.47 1.99
N GLN A 659 71.14 41.36 1.54
CA GLN A 659 71.37 40.03 2.14
C GLN A 659 71.48 38.95 1.06
N ARG A 660 72.70 38.83 0.49
CA ARG A 660 73.23 37.79 -0.42
C ARG A 660 74.75 37.87 -0.21
N GLN A 661 75.55 36.81 -0.08
CA GLN A 661 75.37 35.35 -0.17
C GLN A 661 75.89 34.71 1.16
N THR A 662 75.60 33.46 1.56
CA THR A 662 75.81 32.18 0.86
C THR A 662 74.75 31.10 1.18
N SER A 663 74.81 30.01 0.41
CA SER A 663 74.00 28.77 0.52
C SER A 663 72.61 28.82 -0.14
N GLU A 664 72.42 27.87 -1.08
CA GLU A 664 71.16 27.37 -1.67
C GLU A 664 70.19 28.34 -2.41
N SER A 665 70.59 28.64 -3.66
CA SER A 665 69.83 28.20 -4.84
C SER A 665 68.38 28.66 -5.07
N GLN A 666 68.21 29.89 -5.55
CA GLN A 666 67.55 30.15 -6.85
C GLN A 666 67.86 31.57 -7.37
N LEU A 667 67.86 31.76 -8.69
CA LEU A 667 68.26 33.00 -9.35
C LEU A 667 67.16 33.57 -10.26
N ASP A 668 67.12 34.89 -10.32
CA ASP A 668 66.28 35.74 -11.15
C ASP A 668 66.59 35.56 -12.66
N GLN A 669 65.71 35.91 -13.61
CA GLN A 669 65.68 37.21 -14.33
C GLN A 669 64.80 37.09 -15.61
N PRO A 670 64.54 38.16 -16.41
CA PRO A 670 64.27 39.56 -16.06
C PRO A 670 63.13 40.20 -16.92
N THR A 671 62.71 41.44 -16.60
CA THR A 671 62.49 42.48 -17.63
C THR A 671 62.70 43.88 -17.01
N TYR A 672 63.14 44.86 -17.80
CA TYR A 672 63.54 46.20 -17.32
C TYR A 672 62.94 47.32 -18.21
N ASN A 673 62.66 48.49 -17.64
CA ASN A 673 62.02 49.64 -18.33
C ASN A 673 63.02 50.54 -19.06
N PRO A 674 62.57 51.34 -20.04
CA PRO A 674 62.73 52.81 -19.99
C PRO A 674 61.53 53.60 -20.58
N VAL A 675 61.38 54.94 -20.54
CA VAL A 675 61.57 56.03 -19.53
C VAL A 675 60.97 57.33 -20.17
N PHE A 676 60.92 58.46 -19.45
CA PHE A 676 60.48 59.83 -19.88
C PHE A 676 58.98 60.19 -19.86
N GLY A 677 58.72 61.50 -19.78
CA GLY A 677 57.38 62.14 -19.64
C GLY A 677 57.47 63.68 -19.80
N THR A 678 56.39 64.43 -19.51
CA THR A 678 56.35 65.93 -19.53
C THR A 678 55.06 66.49 -18.87
N GLN A 679 54.98 67.82 -18.65
CA GLN A 679 53.75 68.58 -18.30
C GLN A 679 53.25 69.41 -19.53
N PRO A 680 52.39 70.48 -19.46
CA PRO A 680 51.30 70.90 -18.52
C PRO A 680 50.00 71.46 -19.22
N LYS A 681 49.04 72.00 -18.42
CA LYS A 681 48.06 73.14 -18.67
C LYS A 681 46.56 72.86 -18.98
N LYS A 682 45.68 73.58 -18.21
CA LYS A 682 44.46 74.39 -18.56
C LYS A 682 43.28 73.77 -19.38
N SER A 683 42.01 74.24 -19.36
CA SER A 683 41.15 75.07 -18.44
C SER A 683 39.69 75.16 -18.99
N ILE A 684 38.75 75.90 -18.33
CA ILE A 684 37.32 76.23 -18.69
C ILE A 684 36.28 75.20 -18.15
N LEU A 685 35.34 75.49 -17.23
CA LEU A 685 34.14 76.38 -17.17
C LEU A 685 32.89 75.80 -17.91
N LYS A 686 31.62 75.88 -17.42
CA LYS A 686 31.01 76.44 -16.18
C LYS A 686 29.59 75.85 -15.91
N LYS A 687 28.99 76.26 -14.77
CA LYS A 687 27.56 76.19 -14.29
C LYS A 687 26.48 76.29 -15.41
N THR A 688 25.20 75.88 -15.25
CA THR A 688 24.22 76.21 -14.17
C THR A 688 23.04 75.21 -13.98
N ASN A 689 22.29 75.39 -12.89
CA ASN A 689 20.99 74.76 -12.60
C ASN A 689 19.91 75.05 -13.68
N SER A 690 18.87 74.21 -13.81
CA SER A 690 17.55 74.48 -13.16
C SER A 690 16.38 73.58 -13.62
N PHE A 691 15.30 73.64 -12.83
CA PHE A 691 13.89 73.28 -13.08
C PHE A 691 13.42 71.84 -13.38
N THR A 692 12.43 71.45 -12.57
CA THR A 692 11.36 70.50 -12.86
C THR A 692 10.14 71.24 -13.44
N LEU A 693 9.41 70.64 -14.39
CA LEU A 693 7.97 70.35 -14.25
C LEU A 693 7.43 69.43 -15.36
N LYS A 694 6.13 69.09 -15.26
CA LYS A 694 5.31 68.30 -16.18
C LYS A 694 4.93 69.12 -17.43
N GLY A 695 4.57 68.45 -18.53
CA GLY A 695 3.43 68.92 -19.34
C GLY A 695 3.42 68.59 -20.85
N PHE A 696 2.34 67.94 -21.27
CA PHE A 696 1.68 68.00 -22.59
C PHE A 696 2.35 67.46 -23.88
N THR A 697 1.55 66.67 -24.61
CA THR A 697 1.64 66.32 -26.03
C THR A 697 0.83 67.33 -26.88
N PRO A 698 0.99 67.37 -28.22
CA PRO A 698 0.24 66.50 -29.16
C PRO A 698 1.20 65.61 -30.03
N PHE A 699 0.83 64.50 -30.69
CA PHE A 699 -0.17 64.23 -31.77
C PHE A 699 0.09 65.06 -33.06
N VAL A 700 -0.07 64.60 -34.31
CA VAL A 700 -0.42 63.30 -34.97
C VAL A 700 0.08 63.39 -36.46
N SER A 701 0.28 62.38 -37.31
CA SER A 701 0.12 60.91 -37.31
C SER A 701 1.40 60.26 -37.94
N THR A 702 1.49 59.30 -38.89
CA THR A 702 0.58 58.49 -39.75
C THR A 702 0.58 56.98 -39.40
N SER A 703 -0.50 56.30 -39.77
CA SER A 703 -0.87 54.89 -39.52
C SER A 703 -0.57 53.96 -40.72
N PRO A 704 -0.87 52.63 -40.72
CA PRO A 704 -1.51 51.75 -39.71
C PRO A 704 -0.65 50.52 -39.34
N GLY A 705 -1.07 49.55 -38.50
CA GLY A 705 -2.32 49.33 -37.75
C GLY A 705 -2.15 48.20 -36.72
N SER A 706 -3.12 47.99 -35.83
CA SER A 706 -2.97 47.15 -34.62
C SER A 706 -3.84 45.89 -34.59
N THR A 707 -3.35 44.81 -33.95
CA THR A 707 -4.09 43.85 -33.10
C THR A 707 -3.09 42.86 -32.43
N PRO A 708 -3.41 42.18 -31.31
CA PRO A 708 -2.44 42.15 -30.20
C PRO A 708 -2.01 40.75 -29.71
N TYR A 709 -0.90 40.20 -30.24
CA TYR A 709 -0.26 38.99 -29.71
C TYR A 709 1.25 38.88 -30.07
N THR A 710 2.15 39.45 -29.26
CA THR A 710 3.60 39.14 -29.35
C THR A 710 4.28 39.07 -27.98
N THR A 711 4.78 37.86 -27.70
CA THR A 711 5.47 37.40 -26.49
C THR A 711 6.73 38.18 -26.09
N VAL A 712 6.99 38.26 -24.78
CA VAL A 712 8.33 38.58 -24.23
C VAL A 712 9.30 37.42 -24.52
N THR A 713 10.21 37.59 -25.48
CA THR A 713 11.29 36.63 -25.80
C THR A 713 12.70 37.25 -25.87
N GLY A 714 12.82 38.58 -25.79
CA GLY A 714 14.09 39.30 -25.95
C GLY A 714 15.08 39.19 -24.77
N ALA A 715 14.62 38.79 -23.58
CA ALA A 715 15.46 38.73 -22.38
C ALA A 715 16.26 37.41 -22.26
N GLU A 716 15.63 36.26 -22.56
CA GLU A 716 16.27 34.95 -22.36
C GLU A 716 17.37 34.65 -23.39
N SER A 717 17.29 35.20 -24.61
CA SER A 717 18.27 34.94 -25.67
C SER A 717 19.69 35.37 -25.28
N ARG A 718 19.84 36.50 -24.58
CA ARG A 718 21.15 36.99 -24.09
C ARG A 718 21.73 36.07 -23.01
N ILE A 719 20.90 35.58 -22.10
CA ILE A 719 21.31 34.67 -21.01
C ILE A 719 21.68 33.29 -21.59
N ARG A 720 20.88 32.79 -22.54
CA ARG A 720 21.13 31.51 -23.22
C ARG A 720 22.42 31.52 -24.04
N ASN A 721 22.67 32.59 -24.80
CA ASN A 721 23.91 32.73 -25.57
C ASN A 721 25.15 32.81 -24.64
N ALA A 722 25.05 33.47 -23.48
CA ALA A 722 26.12 33.49 -22.50
C ALA A 722 26.41 32.08 -21.92
N PHE A 723 25.37 31.30 -21.62
CA PHE A 723 25.52 29.91 -21.18
C PHE A 723 26.10 28.99 -22.28
N GLU A 724 25.69 29.14 -23.54
CA GLU A 724 26.21 28.31 -24.63
C GLU A 724 27.70 28.59 -24.93
N ALA A 725 28.11 29.86 -24.85
CA ALA A 725 29.53 30.25 -24.97
C ALA A 725 30.40 29.63 -23.85
N ILE A 726 29.87 29.53 -22.63
CA ILE A 726 30.55 28.86 -21.51
C ILE A 726 30.62 27.34 -21.77
N PHE A 727 29.53 26.72 -22.23
CA PHE A 727 29.49 25.27 -22.48
C PHE A 727 30.43 24.84 -23.61
N ARG A 728 30.49 25.58 -24.73
CA ARG A 728 31.41 25.27 -25.85
C ARG A 728 32.89 25.31 -25.44
N LYS A 729 33.26 26.11 -24.44
CA LYS A 729 34.63 26.13 -23.87
C LYS A 729 34.94 24.94 -22.96
N SER A 730 33.95 24.14 -22.56
CA SER A 730 34.17 22.91 -21.79
C SER A 730 34.32 21.66 -22.67
N THR A 731 33.82 21.71 -23.91
CA THR A 731 33.78 20.58 -24.86
C THR A 731 34.99 20.54 -25.82
N GLN A 732 36.10 21.18 -25.47
CA GLN A 732 37.38 21.13 -26.20
C GLN A 732 38.54 20.62 -25.31
N LEU A 733 38.21 19.71 -24.38
CA LEU A 733 39.18 18.78 -23.81
C LEU A 733 38.87 17.42 -24.43
N GLN A 734 39.86 16.85 -25.10
CA GLN A 734 39.70 15.69 -25.97
C GLN A 734 40.28 14.46 -25.25
N ASP A 735 39.45 13.45 -25.04
CA ASP A 735 39.87 12.21 -24.39
C ASP A 735 40.86 11.46 -25.28
N VAL A 736 42.01 11.10 -24.72
CA VAL A 736 42.99 10.20 -25.36
C VAL A 736 42.58 8.76 -25.01
N ALA A 737 42.42 7.92 -26.04
CA ALA A 737 42.02 6.52 -25.87
C ALA A 737 43.18 5.66 -25.33
N ASN A 738 42.82 4.61 -24.59
CA ASN A 738 43.74 3.49 -24.33
C ASN A 738 43.66 2.50 -25.50
N ASP A 739 44.80 2.11 -26.05
CA ASP A 739 44.97 0.94 -26.93
C ASP A 739 46.17 0.10 -26.47
N THR A 740 46.31 -1.12 -27.00
CA THR A 740 46.97 -2.23 -26.30
C THR A 740 48.40 -2.58 -26.73
N ASN A 741 49.17 -3.09 -25.76
CA ASN A 741 50.38 -3.94 -25.88
C ASN A 741 51.68 -3.30 -26.44
N GLY A 742 52.83 -3.61 -25.82
CA GLY A 742 54.17 -3.34 -26.37
C GLY A 742 55.23 -2.86 -25.36
N ASP A 743 56.11 -3.79 -24.96
CA ASP A 743 57.52 -3.67 -24.55
C ASP A 743 58.16 -2.40 -23.91
N VAL A 744 58.71 -2.60 -22.70
CA VAL A 744 60.12 -2.38 -22.28
C VAL A 744 60.86 -1.02 -22.52
N GLN A 745 61.38 -0.47 -21.39
CA GLN A 745 62.55 0.45 -21.22
C GLN A 745 62.48 2.00 -21.45
N THR A 746 62.43 2.71 -20.32
CA THR A 746 63.32 3.83 -19.89
C THR A 746 63.79 4.95 -20.86
N VAL A 747 63.34 6.19 -20.62
CA VAL A 747 64.04 7.47 -20.96
C VAL A 747 63.61 8.60 -19.97
N PRO A 748 64.26 9.79 -19.89
CA PRO A 748 64.32 10.63 -18.66
C PRO A 748 63.28 11.76 -18.55
N PRO A 749 63.21 12.49 -17.40
CA PRO A 749 62.19 13.51 -17.13
C PRO A 749 62.43 14.86 -17.83
N SER A 750 61.35 15.61 -18.05
CA SER A 750 61.34 16.97 -18.61
C SER A 750 60.07 17.74 -18.18
N PRO A 751 60.03 19.09 -18.28
CA PRO A 751 59.53 19.91 -17.14
C PRO A 751 58.01 20.08 -16.95
N ALA A 752 57.67 20.66 -15.80
CA ALA A 752 56.31 20.77 -15.29
C ALA A 752 55.38 21.71 -16.08
N ALA A 753 54.14 21.24 -16.29
CA ALA A 753 53.04 22.05 -16.81
C ALA A 753 52.55 23.10 -15.78
N SER A 754 52.03 24.21 -16.28
CA SER A 754 51.58 25.34 -15.45
C SER A 754 50.39 25.00 -14.55
N LYS A 755 50.49 25.35 -13.26
CA LYS A 755 49.34 25.27 -12.35
C LYS A 755 48.25 26.23 -12.80
N LYS A 756 47.09 25.69 -13.19
CA LYS A 756 45.85 26.48 -13.24
C LYS A 756 45.64 27.15 -11.88
N VAL A 757 45.50 28.47 -11.88
CA VAL A 757 45.06 29.21 -10.69
C VAL A 757 43.59 28.87 -10.46
N GLN A 758 43.36 27.85 -9.63
CA GLN A 758 42.05 27.54 -9.12
C GLN A 758 41.63 28.73 -8.25
N LEU A 759 40.71 29.57 -8.73
CA LEU A 759 40.04 30.55 -7.88
C LEU A 759 39.50 29.79 -6.65
N PRO A 760 39.78 30.25 -5.41
CA PRO A 760 39.25 29.59 -4.23
C PRO A 760 37.73 29.54 -4.35
N ILE A 761 37.16 28.33 -4.27
CA ILE A 761 35.75 28.20 -3.95
C ILE A 761 35.59 28.91 -2.61
N GLU A 762 34.87 30.03 -2.60
CA GLU A 762 34.66 30.82 -1.39
C GLU A 762 34.09 29.86 -0.35
N ARG A 763 34.86 29.60 0.71
CA ARG A 763 34.44 28.65 1.73
C ARG A 763 33.22 29.26 2.38
N VAL A 764 32.07 28.64 2.14
CA VAL A 764 30.82 28.97 2.83
C VAL A 764 31.03 28.58 4.29
N CYS A 765 31.61 29.50 5.05
CA CYS A 765 31.88 29.32 6.47
C CYS A 765 30.53 29.31 7.18
N ASP A 766 30.05 28.09 7.46
CA ASP A 766 29.06 27.83 8.50
C ASP A 766 29.62 28.34 9.85
N MET A 767 28.73 28.58 10.81
CA MET A 767 29.12 29.06 12.14
C MET A 767 30.03 28.05 12.85
N SER A 768 30.89 28.50 13.78
CA SER A 768 31.71 27.56 14.55
C SER A 768 30.81 26.62 15.37
N PRO A 769 31.25 25.40 15.73
CA PRO A 769 30.39 24.43 16.41
C PRO A 769 29.80 24.94 17.75
N GLU A 770 30.52 25.82 18.45
CA GLU A 770 30.09 26.39 19.73
C GLU A 770 29.09 27.54 19.54
N GLU A 771 29.28 28.39 18.53
CA GLU A 771 28.27 29.37 18.10
C GLU A 771 27.02 28.71 17.53
N GLN A 772 27.17 27.57 16.82
CA GLN A 772 26.06 26.79 16.29
C GLN A 772 25.17 26.30 17.44
N ILE A 773 25.75 25.72 18.50
CA ILE A 773 24.99 25.22 19.66
C ILE A 773 24.23 26.37 20.32
N LYS A 774 24.90 27.48 20.64
CA LYS A 774 24.26 28.65 21.26
C LYS A 774 23.14 29.24 20.40
N TRP A 775 23.36 29.40 19.10
CA TRP A 775 22.33 29.88 18.17
C TRP A 775 21.18 28.88 18.02
N GLU A 776 21.45 27.58 17.96
CA GLU A 776 20.39 26.57 17.93
C GLU A 776 19.56 26.62 19.22
N GLU A 777 20.18 26.83 20.40
CA GLU A 777 19.48 27.02 21.67
C GLU A 777 18.66 28.33 21.71
N GLU A 778 19.23 29.46 21.27
CA GLU A 778 18.55 30.76 21.14
C GLU A 778 17.31 30.66 20.24
N GLN A 779 17.44 30.09 19.03
CA GLN A 779 16.31 29.94 18.11
C GLN A 779 15.30 28.88 18.60
N MET A 780 15.74 27.86 19.35
CA MET A 780 14.86 26.84 19.91
C MET A 780 13.93 27.37 21.01
N GLN A 781 14.30 28.46 21.70
CA GLN A 781 13.44 29.09 22.70
C GLN A 781 12.35 29.99 22.09
N LEU A 782 12.47 30.39 20.82
CA LEU A 782 11.47 31.21 20.14
C LEU A 782 10.12 30.47 20.00
N PRO A 783 8.99 31.18 20.01
CA PRO A 783 7.67 30.61 19.73
C PRO A 783 7.57 30.16 18.26
N VAL A 784 6.81 29.10 18.02
CA VAL A 784 6.56 28.56 16.68
C VAL A 784 5.52 29.41 15.94
N ASP A 785 5.87 29.89 14.75
CA ASP A 785 4.93 30.54 13.83
C ASP A 785 4.14 29.49 13.04
N PHE A 786 2.92 29.21 13.51
CA PHE A 786 1.96 28.34 12.82
C PHE A 786 1.26 29.01 11.63
N GLY A 787 1.41 30.32 11.40
CA GLY A 787 0.78 31.05 10.29
C GLY A 787 1.28 30.60 8.90
N SER A 788 2.43 29.92 8.84
CA SER A 788 2.93 29.28 7.63
C SER A 788 2.51 27.81 7.46
N CYS A 789 1.72 27.26 8.39
CA CYS A 789 1.15 25.91 8.32
C CYS A 789 -0.31 25.97 7.87
N GLN A 790 -0.70 25.06 6.97
CA GLN A 790 -2.11 24.75 6.79
C GLN A 790 -2.60 24.00 8.03
N VAL A 791 -3.44 24.64 8.84
CA VAL A 791 -4.19 23.99 9.90
C VAL A 791 -5.40 23.34 9.25
N ASP A 792 -5.47 22.01 9.27
CA ASP A 792 -6.68 21.31 8.82
C ASP A 792 -7.73 21.46 9.95
N PRO A 793 -8.85 22.19 9.73
CA PRO A 793 -9.89 22.32 10.75
C PRO A 793 -10.43 20.92 11.07
N ALA A 794 -10.60 20.61 12.35
CA ALA A 794 -10.98 19.25 12.78
C ALA A 794 -12.32 18.86 12.11
N PRO A 795 -12.34 17.95 11.12
CA PRO A 795 -13.45 17.88 10.17
C PRO A 795 -14.73 17.28 10.77
N PHE A 796 -14.62 16.73 11.98
CA PHE A 796 -15.71 16.30 12.84
C PHE A 796 -15.21 16.28 14.29
N GLN A 797 -16.13 16.44 15.23
CA GLN A 797 -15.89 16.35 16.68
C GLN A 797 -16.89 15.34 17.27
N LEU A 798 -16.48 14.57 18.28
CA LEU A 798 -17.36 13.67 19.02
C LEU A 798 -17.77 14.29 20.35
N VAL A 799 -19.04 14.09 20.72
CA VAL A 799 -19.57 14.36 22.06
C VAL A 799 -19.39 13.11 22.92
N GLU A 800 -19.03 13.27 24.19
CA GLU A 800 -18.74 12.19 25.15
C GLU A 800 -19.91 11.19 25.32
N ARG A 801 -21.16 11.70 25.29
CA ARG A 801 -22.41 10.90 25.33
C ARG A 801 -22.83 10.32 23.97
N THR A 802 -21.95 10.28 22.97
CA THR A 802 -22.24 9.60 21.69
C THR A 802 -22.17 8.08 21.92
N SER A 803 -23.22 7.33 21.57
CA SER A 803 -23.23 5.87 21.74
C SER A 803 -22.35 5.16 20.71
N LEU A 804 -21.81 3.99 21.09
CA LEU A 804 -20.88 3.19 20.30
C LEU A 804 -21.35 2.94 18.86
N LEU A 805 -22.66 2.65 18.69
CA LEU A 805 -23.28 2.45 17.38
C LEU A 805 -23.22 3.72 16.50
N LYS A 806 -23.46 4.90 17.06
CA LYS A 806 -23.35 6.18 16.33
C LYS A 806 -21.89 6.46 15.94
N VAL A 807 -20.94 6.18 16.82
CA VAL A 807 -19.50 6.33 16.52
C VAL A 807 -19.06 5.37 15.41
N HIS A 808 -19.46 4.11 15.48
CA HIS A 808 -19.17 3.12 14.44
C HIS A 808 -19.71 3.54 13.07
N SER A 809 -20.96 4.02 13.01
CA SER A 809 -21.54 4.56 11.78
C SER A 809 -20.77 5.78 11.27
N LEU A 810 -20.40 6.73 12.14
CA LEU A 810 -19.60 7.90 11.75
C LEU A 810 -18.21 7.52 11.20
N PHE A 811 -17.48 6.63 11.87
CA PHE A 811 -16.18 6.15 11.40
C PHE A 811 -16.30 5.44 10.05
N SER A 812 -17.34 4.63 9.87
CA SER A 812 -17.59 3.86 8.64
C SER A 812 -18.06 4.75 7.47
N LEU A 813 -18.89 5.77 7.73
CA LEU A 813 -19.42 6.69 6.72
C LEU A 813 -18.38 7.70 6.25
N VAL A 814 -17.59 8.26 7.16
CA VAL A 814 -16.61 9.32 6.85
C VAL A 814 -15.23 8.76 6.50
N GLY A 815 -14.97 7.46 6.78
CA GLY A 815 -13.72 6.78 6.42
C GLY A 815 -12.52 7.23 7.26
N VAL A 816 -12.77 7.58 8.53
CA VAL A 816 -11.83 8.32 9.39
C VAL A 816 -11.06 7.40 10.34
N ASN A 817 -9.74 7.60 10.40
CA ASN A 817 -8.84 6.77 11.22
C ASN A 817 -8.84 7.12 12.72
N HIS A 818 -9.21 8.36 13.07
CA HIS A 818 -9.27 8.88 14.43
C HIS A 818 -10.20 10.09 14.52
N ALA A 819 -10.70 10.35 15.72
CA ALA A 819 -11.64 11.41 16.06
C ALA A 819 -11.21 12.14 17.33
N TYR A 820 -11.44 13.44 17.39
CA TYR A 820 -11.26 14.23 18.62
C TYR A 820 -12.58 14.28 19.39
N VAL A 821 -12.52 14.02 20.69
CA VAL A 821 -13.68 14.11 21.61
C VAL A 821 -13.61 15.45 22.34
N THR A 822 -14.70 16.19 22.32
CA THR A 822 -14.76 17.54 22.87
C THR A 822 -16.00 17.78 23.73
N ALA A 823 -15.79 18.40 24.89
CA ALA A 823 -16.86 18.95 25.73
C ALA A 823 -16.84 20.49 25.61
N ILE A 824 -17.92 21.08 25.07
CA ILE A 824 -18.04 22.54 24.88
C ILE A 824 -16.82 23.12 24.11
N GLY A 825 -16.39 22.42 23.06
CA GLY A 825 -15.21 22.78 22.24
C GLY A 825 -13.84 22.50 22.88
N LYS A 826 -13.77 22.18 24.18
CA LYS A 826 -12.52 21.76 24.85
C LYS A 826 -12.19 20.32 24.51
N LEU A 827 -10.95 20.03 24.16
CA LEU A 827 -10.41 18.71 23.87
C LEU A 827 -10.30 17.87 25.15
N VAL A 828 -11.06 16.78 25.24
CA VAL A 828 -11.05 15.87 26.42
C VAL A 828 -10.46 14.50 26.08
N GLY A 829 -10.55 14.05 24.83
CA GLY A 829 -10.08 12.72 24.44
C GLY A 829 -9.85 12.53 22.94
N VAL A 830 -9.31 11.37 22.59
CA VAL A 830 -9.22 10.87 21.22
C VAL A 830 -9.78 9.45 21.16
N VAL A 831 -10.55 9.16 20.12
CA VAL A 831 -10.94 7.80 19.72
C VAL A 831 -10.21 7.46 18.43
N GLY A 832 -9.54 6.31 18.37
CA GLY A 832 -9.00 5.74 17.13
C GLY A 832 -9.75 4.46 16.73
N LEU A 833 -9.42 3.94 15.55
CA LEU A 833 -9.96 2.66 15.07
C LEU A 833 -9.65 1.46 15.99
N ASN A 834 -8.53 1.48 16.72
CA ASN A 834 -8.17 0.37 17.62
C ASN A 834 -9.04 0.36 18.87
N GLU A 835 -9.28 1.53 19.44
CA GLU A 835 -10.06 1.77 20.64
C GLU A 835 -11.54 1.49 20.35
N LEU A 836 -12.04 2.00 19.22
CA LEU A 836 -13.38 1.71 18.71
C LEU A 836 -13.57 0.20 18.44
N ARG A 837 -12.60 -0.45 17.78
CA ARG A 837 -12.65 -1.91 17.56
C ARG A 837 -12.70 -2.67 18.88
N LYS A 838 -11.86 -2.31 19.87
CA LYS A 838 -11.85 -2.97 21.18
C LYS A 838 -13.20 -2.82 21.88
N ALA A 839 -13.77 -1.62 21.91
CA ALA A 839 -15.08 -1.37 22.49
C ALA A 839 -16.20 -2.21 21.84
N ILE A 840 -16.11 -2.48 20.53
CA ILE A 840 -17.05 -3.37 19.83
C ILE A 840 -16.78 -4.85 20.15
N GLU A 841 -15.52 -5.30 20.24
CA GLU A 841 -15.18 -6.66 20.65
C GLU A 841 -15.59 -6.95 22.12
N ASP A 842 -15.43 -5.98 23.02
CA ASP A 842 -15.88 -6.04 24.41
C ASP A 842 -17.44 -6.06 24.49
N ALA A 843 -18.14 -5.16 23.77
CA ALA A 843 -19.61 -5.10 23.76
C ALA A 843 -20.28 -6.32 23.07
N ASN A 844 -19.65 -6.90 22.04
CA ASN A 844 -20.11 -8.14 21.41
C ASN A 844 -19.82 -9.40 22.24
N SER A 845 -18.89 -9.33 23.20
CA SER A 845 -18.63 -10.42 24.16
C SER A 845 -19.37 -10.25 25.49
N GLY A 846 -20.21 -9.22 25.62
CA GLY A 846 -20.95 -8.90 26.85
C GLY A 846 -20.09 -8.31 27.97
N ASN A 847 -18.82 -8.03 27.69
CA ASN A 847 -17.81 -7.65 28.69
C ASN A 847 -17.80 -6.12 28.91
N ASN A 848 -18.96 -5.57 29.27
CA ASN A 848 -19.18 -4.12 29.32
C ASN A 848 -18.34 -3.46 30.44
N PRO A 849 -17.70 -2.30 30.17
CA PRO A 849 -16.94 -1.58 31.20
C PRO A 849 -17.85 -1.04 32.32
N SER A 850 -19.09 -0.66 32.02
CA SER A 850 -20.05 -0.16 33.02
C SER A 850 -20.38 -1.18 34.12
N SER A 851 -20.49 -2.46 33.77
CA SER A 851 -20.77 -3.52 34.76
C SER A 851 -19.61 -3.76 35.74
N GLN A 852 -18.38 -3.32 35.43
CA GLN A 852 -17.27 -3.38 36.39
C GLN A 852 -17.36 -2.27 37.44
N GLU A 853 -17.85 -1.09 37.08
CA GLU A 853 -18.10 0.00 38.03
C GLU A 853 -19.32 -0.29 38.92
N GLU A 854 -20.41 -0.83 38.37
CA GLU A 854 -21.56 -1.29 39.17
C GLU A 854 -21.17 -2.42 40.16
N SER A 855 -20.31 -3.36 39.74
CA SER A 855 -19.78 -4.40 40.61
C SER A 855 -18.94 -3.83 41.77
N ALA A 856 -18.14 -2.78 41.52
CA ALA A 856 -17.37 -2.11 42.56
C ALA A 856 -18.25 -1.23 43.49
N GLY A 857 -19.30 -0.61 42.95
CA GLY A 857 -20.27 0.19 43.69
C GLY A 857 -21.12 -0.63 44.67
N ASN A 858 -21.53 -1.83 44.29
CA ASN A 858 -22.29 -2.72 45.19
C ASN A 858 -21.40 -3.26 46.33
N VAL A 859 -20.16 -3.66 46.06
CA VAL A 859 -19.22 -4.16 47.08
C VAL A 859 -18.82 -3.08 48.10
N SER A 860 -18.90 -1.80 47.74
CA SER A 860 -18.71 -0.67 48.67
C SER A 860 -19.99 -0.27 49.41
N SER A 861 -21.18 -0.56 48.84
CA SER A 861 -22.47 -0.23 49.46
C SER A 861 -22.93 -1.27 50.48
N GLU A 862 -22.85 -2.57 50.18
CA GLU A 862 -23.26 -3.65 51.10
C GLU A 862 -22.41 -3.71 52.39
N LYS A 863 -21.17 -3.17 52.35
CA LYS A 863 -20.27 -3.12 53.49
C LYS A 863 -20.56 -1.99 54.49
N ILE A 864 -21.57 -1.15 54.24
CA ILE A 864 -21.94 -0.03 55.12
C ILE A 864 -23.23 -0.32 55.92
N SER A 865 -24.08 -1.25 55.47
CA SER A 865 -25.41 -1.49 56.07
C SER A 865 -25.49 -2.59 57.14
N ASN A 866 -24.54 -3.52 57.19
CA ASN A 866 -24.48 -4.57 58.23
C ASN A 866 -23.32 -4.29 59.19
N GLY A 867 -23.65 -3.89 60.41
CA GLY A 867 -22.67 -3.40 61.38
C GLY A 867 -22.09 -4.45 62.32
N GLY A 868 -20.93 -4.11 62.87
CA GLY A 868 -20.75 -4.10 64.33
C GLY A 868 -20.47 -5.43 65.05
N ILE A 869 -19.20 -5.57 65.45
CA ILE A 869 -18.72 -6.38 66.59
C ILE A 869 -18.67 -7.90 66.32
N ARG A 870 -17.51 -8.48 66.68
CA ARG A 870 -16.98 -9.81 66.25
C ARG A 870 -16.41 -9.75 64.81
N ASP A 871 -15.12 -9.99 64.56
CA ASP A 871 -14.03 -10.38 65.46
C ASP A 871 -12.79 -9.49 65.31
N SER A 872 -12.26 -9.02 66.44
CA SER A 872 -11.09 -8.15 66.52
C SER A 872 -9.97 -8.83 67.32
N LEU A 873 -9.57 -10.04 66.93
CA LEU A 873 -8.43 -10.72 67.57
C LEU A 873 -7.68 -11.77 66.72
N GLU A 874 -7.82 -11.79 65.38
CA GLU A 874 -6.99 -12.70 64.56
C GLU A 874 -6.61 -12.13 63.18
N ASN A 875 -5.66 -11.18 63.15
CA ASN A 875 -4.90 -10.84 61.93
C ASN A 875 -3.60 -10.05 62.22
N VAL A 876 -2.63 -10.70 62.87
CA VAL A 876 -1.24 -10.19 62.98
C VAL A 876 -0.25 -11.21 62.43
N ARG A 877 -0.26 -11.39 61.10
CA ARG A 877 0.88 -11.90 60.31
C ARG A 877 0.66 -11.71 58.80
N SER A 878 1.76 -11.39 58.10
CA SER A 878 1.93 -11.48 56.64
C SER A 878 0.89 -10.81 55.72
N VAL A 879 0.87 -9.47 55.71
CA VAL A 879 0.71 -8.71 54.46
C VAL A 879 1.99 -7.89 54.28
N GLY A 880 2.75 -8.13 53.21
CA GLY A 880 4.14 -7.64 53.14
C GLY A 880 4.89 -7.88 51.84
N ILE A 881 4.38 -7.31 50.73
CA ILE A 881 5.13 -6.87 49.54
C ILE A 881 6.08 -7.90 48.88
N LYS A 882 5.63 -8.48 47.76
CA LYS A 882 6.48 -8.81 46.60
C LYS A 882 5.64 -9.08 45.35
N ASP A 883 5.71 -8.15 44.39
CA ASP A 883 5.78 -8.38 42.93
C ASP A 883 5.48 -7.11 42.14
N SER A 884 6.42 -6.15 42.22
CA SER A 884 6.55 -5.02 41.29
C SER A 884 7.92 -4.37 41.46
N LEU A 885 8.97 -5.00 40.91
CA LEU A 885 10.25 -4.38 40.49
C LEU A 885 11.30 -5.48 40.16
N GLU A 886 11.28 -6.02 38.93
CA GLU A 886 12.53 -6.53 38.34
C GLU A 886 12.53 -6.53 36.80
N ASN A 887 12.86 -5.39 36.20
CA ASN A 887 13.27 -5.34 34.79
C ASN A 887 14.23 -4.17 34.49
N ILE A 888 15.20 -3.97 35.39
CA ILE A 888 16.28 -2.98 35.22
C ILE A 888 17.62 -3.73 35.29
N ARG A 889 18.19 -4.06 34.12
CA ARG A 889 19.59 -4.50 34.01
C ARG A 889 20.51 -3.28 34.10
N ILE A 890 21.18 -3.11 35.23
CA ILE A 890 22.41 -2.31 35.33
C ILE A 890 23.52 -3.23 35.84
N GLY A 891 24.46 -3.58 34.95
CA GLY A 891 25.70 -4.25 35.35
C GLY A 891 26.72 -3.21 35.82
N GLY A 892 27.47 -3.52 36.88
CA GLY A 892 28.51 -2.63 37.41
C GLY A 892 28.65 -2.58 38.93
N ILE A 893 27.77 -3.26 39.70
CA ILE A 893 27.83 -3.29 41.17
C ILE A 893 27.82 -4.74 41.67
N LYS A 894 28.91 -5.47 41.44
CA LYS A 894 29.15 -6.78 42.06
C LYS A 894 30.49 -6.79 42.80
N ASP A 895 31.53 -6.36 42.10
CA ASP A 895 32.92 -6.30 42.57
C ASP A 895 33.08 -5.40 43.81
N SER A 896 32.27 -4.33 43.92
CA SER A 896 32.24 -3.46 45.12
C SER A 896 31.51 -4.06 46.33
N LEU A 897 30.67 -5.09 46.13
CA LEU A 897 29.89 -5.72 47.22
C LEU A 897 30.61 -6.92 47.84
N GLU A 898 31.54 -7.57 47.13
CA GLU A 898 32.34 -8.66 47.71
C GLU A 898 33.41 -8.09 48.67
N ASN A 899 34.07 -6.98 48.32
CA ASN A 899 34.95 -6.22 49.24
C ASN A 899 34.23 -5.70 50.50
N LEU A 900 32.92 -5.42 50.42
CA LEU A 900 32.10 -5.04 51.58
C LEU A 900 31.68 -6.23 52.45
N ARG A 901 31.77 -7.46 51.93
CA ARG A 901 31.31 -8.67 52.63
C ARG A 901 32.39 -9.34 53.48
N GLU A 902 33.67 -9.16 53.15
CA GLU A 902 34.78 -9.59 54.01
C GLU A 902 34.95 -8.67 55.22
N ASN A 903 34.91 -7.34 55.02
CA ASN A 903 35.08 -6.34 56.08
C ASN A 903 34.03 -6.37 57.21
N ILE A 904 32.91 -7.11 57.04
CA ILE A 904 31.83 -7.23 58.04
C ILE A 904 31.98 -8.51 58.89
N LYS A 905 32.95 -9.39 58.61
CA LYS A 905 33.15 -10.63 59.39
C LYS A 905 33.97 -10.48 60.68
N ASP A 906 34.77 -9.42 60.83
CA ASP A 906 35.69 -9.25 61.97
C ASP A 906 35.08 -8.47 63.16
N SER A 907 33.80 -8.06 63.08
CA SER A 907 33.16 -7.19 64.06
C SER A 907 32.10 -7.85 64.96
N ARG A 908 32.52 -8.91 65.70
CA ARG A 908 31.90 -9.40 66.97
C ARG A 908 30.48 -10.04 66.85
N VAL A 909 30.14 -11.11 67.58
CA VAL A 909 30.21 -11.39 69.05
C VAL A 909 29.22 -10.54 69.83
#